data_AF-A0A8J9ZZM3-F1
#
_entry.id   AF-A0A8J9ZZM3-F1
#
_cell.length_a   1.000
_cell.length_b   1.000
_cell.length_c   1.000
_cell.angle_alpha   90.00
_cell.angle_beta   90.00
_cell.angle_gamma   90.00
#
_symmetry.space_group_name_H-M   'P 1'
#
loop_
_entity.id
_entity.type
_entity.pdbx_description
1 polymer ?
#
loop_
_entity_poly.entity_id
_entity_poly.type
_entity_poly.pdbx_seq_one_letter_code
_entity_poly.pdbx_strand_id
1 'polypeptide(L)'
;MCGDLVRDGTTVTTIPVNPMQCQNYDCNRDKRYGMHETYDYHIKCRLRQRNMGLFTADQNLRGQTARFTRQNPNGNRRGYECPEERDHYPYWHPTPWKDIAVLTNNPRRCPYYQRESENVKGRHECVVPQEYIMENLNANGRRAIIPNNKVDCEDFRYPTNDRNGTRGIWRGMHAHGLPAPECRETEWTRDNHLGNTLGGYPALFNWTVPDLDHEKCILRIRYNISTGDFEGWDPSVNSTNNKNEDGVDVGSKFGLSAQAAEDRGYVYKQNPQVKVFGEFSNEGTPEKDFELQLAVNTNQYGRVFQDRSHTFAVRKRPEELSGATIHNVNVRGKRGNIVQVYPAVEYDFVPNTLEVSKGDYVHYQWTGSNTNPENNDGQGKAGTDRSNVVLQGAQVYTEGQGTSYGSKAVRGHWGRSYPMHLSNVTFLGFSKDLMRNLAILDNHQFGGEMSELDDAGTYFDLGPRKVTQSGVFHYMSTRNNNFSNRSQKGRVIVVDQPVKTESVGWNGGNITFNEDAAVVTVPRGTLSGLQKMRLEEWEPEAGEDLLKSRQASINVGSDYASNYILISPTDKITQGDKKFKVNMKVNSGVSNVAIYHANPDSFTSWSKLNAEISGGVASFQVDRGGLFVARTETSVGLVVGVVMLVVILVVIVIGSVVYFRKHPDKWDKVKKSAAVARYSTQNKV
;
A
#
# COMPACT_ATOMS: atom_id res chain seq x y z
N MET A 1 14.82 -3.11 7.69
CA MET A 1 16.16 -3.71 7.90
C MET A 1 16.00 -4.86 8.87
N CYS A 2 16.75 -5.95 8.70
CA CYS A 2 16.83 -7.04 9.68
C CYS A 2 18.31 -7.38 9.89
N GLY A 3 18.71 -7.69 11.13
CA GLY A 3 20.06 -8.13 11.44
C GLY A 3 20.27 -8.43 12.93
N ASP A 4 21.22 -9.31 13.23
CA ASP A 4 21.43 -9.85 14.59
C ASP A 4 21.74 -8.80 15.67
N LEU A 5 22.30 -7.66 15.25
CA LEU A 5 22.70 -6.57 16.13
C LEU A 5 21.60 -5.53 16.36
N VAL A 6 20.51 -5.57 15.59
CA VAL A 6 19.38 -4.65 15.71
C VAL A 6 18.67 -4.83 17.05
N ARG A 7 18.38 -3.76 17.78
CA ARG A 7 17.80 -3.82 19.15
C ARG A 7 17.22 -2.49 19.62
N ASP A 8 16.27 -2.54 20.55
CA ASP A 8 15.71 -1.35 21.23
C ASP A 8 16.55 -0.87 22.43
N GLY A 9 17.35 -1.75 23.03
CA GLY A 9 18.16 -1.45 24.22
C GLY A 9 17.36 -1.41 25.52
N THR A 10 18.04 -1.17 26.63
CA THR A 10 17.44 -1.02 27.97
C THR A 10 17.46 0.43 28.49
N THR A 11 18.13 1.34 27.79
CA THR A 11 18.15 2.77 28.10
C THR A 11 17.86 3.62 26.86
N VAL A 12 17.31 4.82 27.10
CA VAL A 12 17.04 5.85 26.08
C VAL A 12 18.23 6.77 25.83
N THR A 13 19.33 6.61 26.57
CA THR A 13 20.55 7.40 26.35
C THR A 13 21.20 7.04 25.02
N THR A 14 21.90 8.01 24.41
CA THR A 14 22.49 7.79 23.09
C THR A 14 23.72 6.89 23.20
N ILE A 15 23.75 5.81 22.43
CA ILE A 15 24.90 4.88 22.31
C ILE A 15 26.23 5.65 22.12
N PRO A 16 27.33 5.32 22.82
CA PRO A 16 28.59 6.07 22.70
C PRO A 16 29.24 5.97 21.32
N VAL A 17 30.19 6.84 20.98
CA VAL A 17 31.05 6.69 19.77
C VAL A 17 32.49 6.33 20.10
N ASN A 18 32.89 6.54 21.35
CA ASN A 18 34.17 6.10 21.86
C ASN A 18 34.01 4.67 22.41
N PRO A 19 34.66 3.66 21.83
CA PRO A 19 34.58 2.28 22.30
C PRO A 19 34.89 2.12 23.80
N MET A 20 35.75 2.97 24.38
CA MET A 20 36.05 2.93 25.83
C MET A 20 34.85 3.17 26.74
N GLN A 21 33.77 3.75 26.21
CA GLN A 21 32.52 3.99 26.96
C GLN A 21 31.50 2.85 26.80
N CYS A 22 31.80 1.87 25.96
CA CYS A 22 30.98 0.70 25.68
C CYS A 22 31.48 -0.50 26.49
N GLN A 23 30.56 -1.41 26.84
CA GLN A 23 30.92 -2.66 27.50
C GLN A 23 31.94 -3.45 26.66
N ASN A 24 33.00 -3.94 27.31
CA ASN A 24 34.07 -4.70 26.67
C ASN A 24 34.73 -4.00 25.47
N TYR A 25 34.70 -2.66 25.43
CA TYR A 25 35.23 -1.87 24.33
C TYR A 25 34.52 -2.13 22.98
N ASP A 26 33.27 -2.62 23.00
CA ASP A 26 32.50 -2.99 21.81
C ASP A 26 31.08 -2.40 21.87
N CYS A 27 30.87 -1.32 21.12
CA CYS A 27 29.56 -0.68 21.06
C CYS A 27 28.54 -1.47 20.22
N ASN A 28 28.97 -2.32 19.29
CA ASN A 28 28.05 -3.15 18.53
C ASN A 28 27.37 -4.19 19.43
N ARG A 29 28.07 -4.66 20.48
CA ARG A 29 27.56 -5.69 21.42
C ARG A 29 27.05 -5.15 22.75
N ASP A 30 27.18 -3.85 23.02
CA ASP A 30 26.61 -3.22 24.22
C ASP A 30 25.07 -3.13 24.14
N LYS A 31 24.40 -4.11 24.76
CA LYS A 31 22.94 -4.25 24.73
C LYS A 31 22.18 -3.21 25.55
N ARG A 32 22.88 -2.38 26.33
CA ARG A 32 22.23 -1.30 27.09
C ARG A 32 21.55 -0.32 26.14
N TYR A 33 22.15 -0.06 24.98
CA TYR A 33 21.67 0.94 24.05
C TYR A 33 20.89 0.34 22.89
N GLY A 34 19.86 1.06 22.44
CA GLY A 34 19.20 0.78 21.17
C GLY A 34 20.14 1.02 20.00
N MET A 35 20.07 0.15 18.99
CA MET A 35 20.93 0.20 17.82
C MET A 35 20.17 -0.34 16.60
N HIS A 36 19.97 0.53 15.61
CA HIS A 36 19.36 0.17 14.34
C HIS A 36 20.46 -0.06 13.30
N GLU A 37 21.29 0.96 13.07
CA GLU A 37 22.52 0.84 12.29
C GLU A 37 23.73 0.51 13.17
N THR A 38 24.73 -0.19 12.62
CA THR A 38 25.94 -0.58 13.37
C THR A 38 26.89 0.59 13.62
N TYR A 39 27.80 0.41 14.57
CA TYR A 39 28.91 1.34 14.83
C TYR A 39 29.72 1.60 13.56
N ASP A 40 30.08 0.54 12.83
CA ASP A 40 30.91 0.64 11.62
C ASP A 40 30.23 1.45 10.52
N TYR A 41 28.92 1.25 10.33
CA TYR A 41 28.12 2.06 9.41
C TYR A 41 28.14 3.54 9.81
N HIS A 42 27.95 3.82 11.10
CA HIS A 42 27.98 5.19 11.62
C HIS A 42 29.34 5.86 11.46
N ILE A 43 30.44 5.15 11.76
CA ILE A 43 31.79 5.70 11.62
C ILE A 43 32.10 6.04 10.16
N LYS A 44 31.73 5.17 9.22
CA LYS A 44 31.82 5.46 7.78
C LYS A 44 31.07 6.74 7.42
N CYS A 45 29.81 6.89 7.84
CA CYS A 45 29.04 8.11 7.60
C CYS A 45 29.67 9.35 8.28
N ARG A 46 30.16 9.19 9.52
CA ARG A 46 30.73 10.27 10.31
C ARG A 46 31.97 10.88 9.68
N LEU A 47 32.81 10.05 9.04
CA LEU A 47 34.09 10.45 8.46
C LEU A 47 34.00 10.72 6.95
N ARG A 48 32.98 10.17 6.28
CA ARG A 48 32.72 10.36 4.84
C ARG A 48 32.42 11.81 4.52
N GLN A 49 33.07 12.33 3.49
CA GLN A 49 32.77 13.61 2.88
C GLN A 49 31.30 13.66 2.46
N ARG A 50 30.58 14.71 2.86
CA ARG A 50 29.22 14.92 2.34
C ARG A 50 29.25 15.19 0.84
N ASN A 51 28.14 14.98 0.16
CA ASN A 51 27.97 15.46 -1.20
C ASN A 51 27.91 17.00 -1.20
N MET A 52 28.95 17.61 -1.76
CA MET A 52 29.12 19.07 -1.84
C MET A 52 28.28 19.69 -2.96
N GLY A 53 27.63 18.88 -3.80
CA GLY A 53 26.67 19.33 -4.81
C GLY A 53 25.25 19.56 -4.28
N LEU A 54 24.97 19.22 -3.02
CA LEU A 54 23.60 19.33 -2.47
C LEU A 54 23.23 20.79 -2.14
N PHE A 55 22.00 21.15 -2.49
CA PHE A 55 21.38 22.41 -2.07
C PHE A 55 21.20 22.44 -0.54
N THR A 56 21.65 23.52 0.09
CA THR A 56 21.55 23.75 1.55
C THR A 56 20.74 24.97 1.90
N ALA A 57 20.13 25.65 0.91
CA ALA A 57 19.49 26.95 1.12
C ALA A 57 20.45 27.91 1.85
N ASP A 58 19.95 28.65 2.84
CA ASP A 58 20.68 29.61 3.68
C ASP A 58 21.44 28.95 4.85
N GLN A 59 21.50 27.62 4.95
CA GLN A 59 22.13 26.94 6.08
C GLN A 59 23.65 26.92 6.01
N ASN A 60 24.29 27.56 7.00
CA ASN A 60 25.72 27.46 7.25
C ASN A 60 26.07 26.18 8.03
N LEU A 61 26.59 25.19 7.31
CA LEU A 61 26.95 23.88 7.87
C LEU A 61 28.24 23.96 8.70
N ARG A 62 28.25 23.34 9.88
CA ARG A 62 29.39 23.35 10.80
C ARG A 62 30.45 22.29 10.50
N GLY A 63 30.34 21.59 9.39
CA GLY A 63 31.26 20.53 8.99
C GLY A 63 31.05 20.02 7.57
N GLN A 64 31.97 19.16 7.14
CA GLN A 64 32.11 18.71 5.74
C GLN A 64 31.86 17.21 5.57
N THR A 65 31.33 16.54 6.60
CA THR A 65 31.02 15.10 6.55
C THR A 65 29.53 14.84 6.36
N ALA A 66 29.14 13.63 5.99
CA ALA A 66 27.76 13.21 5.73
C ALA A 66 26.82 13.29 6.97
N ARG A 67 27.34 13.73 8.13
CA ARG A 67 26.54 14.11 9.30
C ARG A 67 25.91 15.49 9.19
N PHE A 68 26.54 16.38 8.44
CA PHE A 68 26.10 17.75 8.27
C PHE A 68 25.24 17.78 7.02
N THR A 69 23.97 18.12 7.18
CA THR A 69 22.99 18.27 6.09
C THR A 69 22.25 19.59 6.29
N ARG A 70 21.44 20.01 5.32
CA ARG A 70 20.57 21.19 5.49
C ARG A 70 19.69 21.08 6.74
N GLN A 71 19.15 19.89 7.01
CA GLN A 71 18.30 19.65 8.19
C GLN A 71 19.09 19.35 9.47
N ASN A 72 20.41 19.16 9.37
CA ASN A 72 21.28 18.88 10.50
C ASN A 72 22.60 19.69 10.42
N PRO A 73 22.53 21.03 10.39
CA PRO A 73 23.68 21.90 10.16
C PRO A 73 24.73 21.80 11.28
N ASN A 74 24.31 21.41 12.48
CA ASN A 74 25.16 21.23 13.65
C ASN A 74 25.77 19.81 13.74
N GLY A 75 25.35 18.88 12.88
CA GLY A 75 25.78 17.48 12.94
C GLY A 75 25.30 16.77 14.20
N ASN A 76 24.15 17.16 14.75
CA ASN A 76 23.56 16.52 15.93
C ASN A 76 23.37 15.03 15.67
N ARG A 77 23.57 14.22 16.72
CA ARG A 77 23.59 12.77 16.61
C ARG A 77 22.33 12.15 17.21
N ARG A 78 21.74 11.21 16.48
CA ARG A 78 20.60 10.40 16.92
C ARG A 78 20.97 8.92 16.76
N GLY A 79 21.46 8.32 17.84
CA GLY A 79 22.04 6.97 17.78
C GLY A 79 23.19 6.88 16.78
N TYR A 80 23.07 5.92 15.86
CA TYR A 80 24.02 5.66 14.77
C TYR A 80 23.46 5.98 13.38
N GLU A 81 22.42 6.82 13.32
CA GLU A 81 21.89 7.35 12.08
C GLU A 81 22.96 8.04 11.22
N CYS A 82 22.82 7.92 9.89
CA CYS A 82 23.50 8.76 8.90
C CYS A 82 22.55 9.83 8.34
N PRO A 83 22.69 11.11 8.74
CA PRO A 83 21.79 12.18 8.32
C PRO A 83 21.66 12.37 6.80
N GLU A 84 22.74 12.26 6.04
CA GLU A 84 22.67 12.39 4.58
C GLU A 84 21.87 11.25 3.92
N GLU A 85 21.96 10.02 4.44
CA GLU A 85 21.17 8.88 3.97
C GLU A 85 19.70 9.01 4.36
N ARG A 86 19.41 9.57 5.54
CA ARG A 86 18.04 9.91 5.93
C ARG A 86 17.45 10.93 4.95
N ASP A 87 18.18 12.03 4.70
CA ASP A 87 17.68 13.20 3.98
C ASP A 87 17.56 12.98 2.46
N HIS A 88 18.33 12.06 1.89
CA HIS A 88 18.39 11.88 0.44
C HIS A 88 18.11 10.43 0.02
N TYR A 89 17.11 10.29 -0.86
CA TYR A 89 16.69 9.01 -1.41
C TYR A 89 16.44 9.10 -2.93
N PRO A 90 16.88 8.12 -3.72
CA PRO A 90 17.77 7.00 -3.39
C PRO A 90 19.16 7.47 -2.97
N TYR A 91 19.76 6.80 -1.97
CA TYR A 91 21.07 7.18 -1.45
C TYR A 91 22.18 6.64 -2.35
N TRP A 92 23.25 7.40 -2.59
CA TRP A 92 24.32 7.06 -3.55
C TRP A 92 25.50 6.28 -2.95
N HIS A 93 25.52 6.08 -1.62
CA HIS A 93 26.46 5.19 -0.93
C HIS A 93 25.70 3.99 -0.32
N PRO A 94 26.43 2.93 0.06
CA PRO A 94 25.78 1.75 0.63
C PRO A 94 24.91 2.09 1.84
N THR A 95 23.68 1.57 1.85
CA THR A 95 22.74 1.68 2.97
C THR A 95 22.34 0.28 3.46
N PRO A 96 22.17 0.07 4.78
CA PRO A 96 21.63 -1.19 5.32
C PRO A 96 20.11 -1.29 5.16
N TRP A 97 19.46 -0.25 4.65
CA TRP A 97 18.01 -0.17 4.51
C TRP A 97 17.54 -0.75 3.17
N LYS A 98 16.79 -1.86 3.25
CA LYS A 98 16.10 -2.50 2.12
C LYS A 98 14.78 -1.79 1.84
N ASP A 99 14.54 -1.42 0.59
CA ASP A 99 13.37 -0.63 0.20
C ASP A 99 12.13 -1.53 0.03
N ILE A 100 10.98 -1.10 0.58
CA ILE A 100 9.69 -1.79 0.43
C ILE A 100 8.86 -1.09 -0.65
N ALA A 101 8.58 0.19 -0.43
CA ALA A 101 7.74 0.98 -1.32
C ALA A 101 8.12 2.46 -1.32
N VAL A 102 7.80 3.14 -2.43
CA VAL A 102 7.91 4.58 -2.62
C VAL A 102 6.54 5.11 -3.02
N LEU A 103 5.92 5.88 -2.13
CA LEU A 103 4.65 6.55 -2.37
C LEU A 103 4.94 8.01 -2.70
N THR A 104 4.51 8.49 -3.87
CA THR A 104 4.89 9.82 -4.36
C THR A 104 3.75 10.56 -5.05
N ASN A 105 3.71 11.89 -4.91
CA ASN A 105 2.80 12.73 -5.70
C ASN A 105 3.19 12.81 -7.19
N ASN A 106 4.43 12.42 -7.55
CA ASN A 106 4.90 12.41 -8.93
C ASN A 106 5.29 10.99 -9.37
N PRO A 107 4.32 10.16 -9.78
CA PRO A 107 4.57 8.77 -10.15
C PRO A 107 5.38 8.60 -11.43
N ARG A 108 5.55 9.67 -12.23
CA ARG A 108 6.46 9.65 -13.38
C ARG A 108 7.91 9.39 -12.97
N ARG A 109 8.25 9.56 -11.69
CA ARG A 109 9.57 9.22 -11.13
C ARG A 109 9.72 7.77 -10.67
N CYS A 110 8.67 6.97 -10.68
CA CYS A 110 8.78 5.58 -10.29
C CYS A 110 9.86 4.79 -11.04
N PRO A 111 10.05 4.93 -12.37
CA PRO A 111 11.16 4.28 -13.07
C PRO A 111 12.54 4.67 -12.54
N TYR A 112 12.70 5.91 -12.06
CA TYR A 112 13.93 6.37 -11.42
C TYR A 112 14.11 5.68 -10.06
N TYR A 113 13.11 5.76 -9.16
CA TYR A 113 13.20 5.14 -7.84
C TYR A 113 13.45 3.63 -7.89
N GLN A 114 12.76 2.94 -8.80
CA GLN A 114 12.90 1.49 -8.97
C GLN A 114 14.28 1.09 -9.47
N ARG A 115 14.82 1.81 -10.47
CA ARG A 115 16.15 1.54 -11.02
C ARG A 115 17.28 1.92 -10.06
N GLU A 116 17.08 3.01 -9.33
CA GLU A 116 18.11 3.57 -8.45
C GLU A 116 18.04 3.00 -7.04
N SER A 117 17.06 2.18 -6.65
CA SER A 117 17.06 1.51 -5.35
C SER A 117 18.28 0.59 -5.18
N GLU A 118 18.84 0.53 -3.95
CA GLU A 118 19.92 -0.39 -3.62
C GLU A 118 19.46 -1.87 -3.58
N ASN A 119 18.14 -2.12 -3.63
CA ASN A 119 17.60 -3.45 -3.85
C ASN A 119 18.15 -4.10 -5.13
N VAL A 120 18.23 -3.32 -6.21
CA VAL A 120 18.60 -3.79 -7.56
C VAL A 120 19.90 -3.20 -8.10
N LYS A 121 20.38 -2.09 -7.53
CA LYS A 121 21.59 -1.39 -8.01
C LYS A 121 22.62 -1.25 -6.90
N GLY A 122 23.77 -1.90 -7.07
CA GLY A 122 24.90 -1.81 -6.15
C GLY A 122 25.44 -0.38 -5.98
N ARG A 123 26.24 -0.18 -4.92
CA ARG A 123 26.82 1.11 -4.54
C ARG A 123 28.32 1.04 -4.46
N HIS A 124 28.95 2.19 -4.29
CA HIS A 124 30.39 2.27 -4.09
C HIS A 124 30.72 3.06 -2.83
N GLU A 125 31.81 2.68 -2.18
CA GLU A 125 32.40 3.41 -1.07
C GLU A 125 33.92 3.46 -1.19
N CYS A 126 34.51 4.50 -0.61
CA CYS A 126 35.96 4.55 -0.43
C CYS A 126 36.35 3.77 0.82
N VAL A 127 37.16 2.72 0.65
CA VAL A 127 37.75 1.95 1.73
C VAL A 127 39.16 2.48 1.98
N VAL A 128 39.38 3.02 3.18
CA VAL A 128 40.68 3.53 3.64
C VAL A 128 41.28 2.58 4.69
N PRO A 129 42.59 2.67 4.97
CA PRO A 129 43.24 1.85 6.00
C PRO A 129 42.58 2.00 7.38
N GLN A 130 42.54 0.91 8.14
CA GLN A 130 41.89 0.90 9.47
C GLN A 130 42.61 1.84 10.44
N GLU A 131 43.93 1.92 10.35
CA GLU A 131 44.78 2.79 11.17
C GLU A 131 44.36 4.25 11.00
N TYR A 132 44.10 4.66 9.76
CA TYR A 132 43.62 6.02 9.47
C TYR A 132 42.24 6.30 10.07
N ILE A 133 41.33 5.34 10.08
CA ILE A 133 40.03 5.48 10.75
C ILE A 133 40.24 5.65 12.26
N MET A 134 41.08 4.80 12.87
CA MET A 134 41.35 4.81 14.31
C MET A 134 41.96 6.13 14.78
N GLU A 135 42.94 6.67 14.07
CA GLU A 135 43.53 7.99 14.35
C GLU A 135 42.51 9.14 14.29
N ASN A 136 41.50 8.99 13.45
CA ASN A 136 40.50 10.03 13.18
C ASN A 136 39.16 9.80 13.88
N LEU A 137 39.04 8.81 14.78
CA LEU A 137 37.80 8.55 15.54
C LEU A 137 37.34 9.74 16.39
N ASN A 138 38.25 10.61 16.81
CA ASN A 138 37.92 11.81 17.57
C ASN A 138 37.88 13.07 16.71
N ALA A 139 37.98 12.95 15.38
CA ALA A 139 37.92 14.10 14.50
C ALA A 139 36.61 14.87 14.67
N ASN A 140 36.77 16.16 14.90
CA ASN A 140 35.69 17.14 14.91
C ASN A 140 35.33 17.34 13.45
N GLY A 141 34.10 17.01 13.01
CA GLY A 141 33.70 16.88 11.59
C GLY A 141 33.83 18.12 10.67
N ARG A 142 34.64 19.11 11.07
CA ARG A 142 35.12 20.26 10.27
C ARG A 142 35.95 19.86 9.05
N ARG A 143 36.61 18.69 9.06
CA ARG A 143 37.35 18.16 7.91
C ARG A 143 36.72 16.85 7.45
N ALA A 144 36.62 16.68 6.13
CA ALA A 144 36.29 15.40 5.52
C ALA A 144 37.54 14.51 5.49
N ILE A 145 37.36 13.21 5.69
CA ILE A 145 38.47 12.29 5.95
C ILE A 145 38.36 11.05 5.07
N ILE A 146 37.15 10.57 4.76
CA ILE A 146 36.93 9.53 3.75
C ILE A 146 36.33 10.18 2.48
N PRO A 147 37.02 10.14 1.33
CA PRO A 147 36.46 10.65 0.08
C PRO A 147 35.15 9.97 -0.32
N ASN A 148 34.27 10.71 -1.00
CA ASN A 148 32.97 10.19 -1.43
C ASN A 148 32.87 9.91 -2.94
N ASN A 149 33.95 10.12 -3.68
CA ASN A 149 34.02 9.86 -5.11
C ASN A 149 35.26 9.03 -5.45
N LYS A 150 35.24 8.44 -6.65
CA LYS A 150 36.27 7.51 -7.12
C LYS A 150 37.65 8.16 -7.22
N VAL A 151 37.73 9.33 -7.86
CA VAL A 151 38.99 10.01 -8.15
C VAL A 151 39.73 10.31 -6.85
N ASP A 152 39.07 11.00 -5.93
CA ASP A 152 39.68 11.38 -4.64
C ASP A 152 40.02 10.14 -3.79
N CYS A 153 39.24 9.06 -3.91
CA CYS A 153 39.54 7.81 -3.22
C CYS A 153 40.81 7.13 -3.77
N GLU A 154 40.98 7.09 -5.09
CA GLU A 154 42.13 6.47 -5.74
C GLU A 154 43.42 7.31 -5.61
N ASP A 155 43.26 8.62 -5.36
CA ASP A 155 44.32 9.57 -5.05
C ASP A 155 44.68 9.60 -3.56
N PHE A 156 43.79 9.13 -2.68
CA PHE A 156 44.04 9.02 -1.25
C PHE A 156 45.31 8.19 -0.96
N ARG A 157 46.16 8.67 -0.03
CA ARG A 157 47.36 7.99 0.48
C ARG A 157 47.44 8.11 2.00
N TYR A 158 47.81 7.02 2.66
CA TYR A 158 48.10 7.01 4.10
C TYR A 158 49.38 6.23 4.42
N PRO A 159 50.35 6.80 5.18
CA PRO A 159 50.35 8.16 5.74
C PRO A 159 50.26 9.26 4.68
N THR A 160 49.66 10.40 5.04
CA THR A 160 49.48 11.53 4.11
C THR A 160 50.84 11.98 3.55
N ASN A 161 50.91 12.21 2.24
CA ASN A 161 52.14 12.60 1.50
C ASN A 161 53.19 11.50 1.32
N ASP A 162 52.95 10.27 1.79
CA ASP A 162 53.79 9.14 1.42
C ASP A 162 53.39 8.63 0.02
N ARG A 163 54.32 8.72 -0.95
CA ARG A 163 54.10 8.22 -2.32
C ARG A 163 53.91 6.69 -2.34
N ASN A 164 54.48 5.98 -1.37
CA ASN A 164 54.34 4.54 -1.18
C ASN A 164 53.30 4.19 -0.10
N GLY A 165 52.58 5.18 0.43
CA GLY A 165 51.52 4.98 1.42
C GLY A 165 50.38 4.15 0.87
N THR A 166 49.66 3.48 1.76
CA THR A 166 48.50 2.65 1.43
C THR A 166 47.44 3.50 0.74
N ARG A 167 46.97 3.04 -0.42
CA ARG A 167 45.98 3.74 -1.25
C ARG A 167 44.57 3.47 -0.75
N GLY A 168 43.68 4.45 -0.93
CA GLY A 168 42.25 4.22 -0.83
C GLY A 168 41.78 3.28 -1.95
N ILE A 169 40.78 2.46 -1.66
CA ILE A 169 40.20 1.51 -2.61
C ILE A 169 38.75 1.90 -2.85
N TRP A 170 38.43 2.28 -4.09
CA TRP A 170 37.05 2.49 -4.51
C TRP A 170 36.37 1.13 -4.71
N ARG A 171 35.61 0.69 -3.70
CA ARG A 171 35.04 -0.64 -3.64
C ARG A 171 33.57 -0.63 -4.07
N GLY A 172 33.23 -1.51 -5.01
CA GLY A 172 31.85 -1.82 -5.34
C GLY A 172 31.21 -2.76 -4.31
N MET A 173 30.01 -2.42 -3.87
CA MET A 173 29.14 -3.18 -2.99
C MET A 173 27.96 -3.68 -3.81
N HIS A 174 27.63 -4.97 -3.66
CA HIS A 174 26.52 -5.58 -4.38
C HIS A 174 25.18 -4.96 -3.98
N ALA A 175 24.22 -4.97 -4.90
CA ALA A 175 22.82 -4.71 -4.57
C ALA A 175 22.32 -5.72 -3.53
N HIS A 176 21.21 -5.41 -2.84
CA HIS A 176 20.64 -6.36 -1.88
C HIS A 176 20.09 -7.65 -2.52
N GLY A 177 19.97 -7.70 -3.85
CA GLY A 177 19.43 -8.86 -4.56
C GLY A 177 17.93 -9.04 -4.31
N LEU A 178 17.21 -7.92 -4.11
CA LEU A 178 15.77 -7.91 -3.86
C LEU A 178 15.05 -7.29 -5.07
N PRO A 179 13.74 -7.57 -5.25
CA PRO A 179 12.93 -6.84 -6.21
C PRO A 179 13.03 -5.33 -5.99
N ALA A 180 12.94 -4.57 -7.08
CA ALA A 180 12.78 -3.12 -6.99
C ALA A 180 11.57 -2.78 -6.10
N PRO A 181 11.60 -1.67 -5.34
CA PRO A 181 10.48 -1.31 -4.47
C PRO A 181 9.21 -1.10 -5.28
N GLU A 182 8.07 -1.39 -4.66
CA GLU A 182 6.80 -0.94 -5.21
C GLU A 182 6.85 0.58 -5.32
N CYS A 183 6.39 1.13 -6.44
CA CYS A 183 6.28 2.57 -6.58
C CYS A 183 4.96 2.93 -7.20
N ARG A 184 4.21 3.78 -6.47
CA ARG A 184 2.89 4.24 -6.86
C ARG A 184 2.62 5.62 -6.28
N GLU A 185 1.47 6.16 -6.64
CA GLU A 185 0.97 7.41 -6.14
C GLU A 185 0.65 7.27 -4.65
N THR A 186 0.92 8.34 -3.89
CA THR A 186 0.41 8.44 -2.52
C THR A 186 -1.09 8.72 -2.55
N GLU A 187 -1.78 8.31 -1.48
CA GLU A 187 -3.11 8.82 -1.21
C GLU A 187 -3.01 10.33 -0.94
N TRP A 188 -4.05 11.07 -1.34
CA TRP A 188 -4.10 12.50 -1.09
C TRP A 188 -4.25 12.74 0.42
N THR A 189 -3.38 13.59 0.95
CA THR A 189 -3.47 14.14 2.30
C THR A 189 -3.27 15.64 2.22
N ARG A 190 -3.77 16.37 3.22
CA ARG A 190 -3.45 17.80 3.34
C ARG A 190 -1.99 17.96 3.73
N ASP A 191 -1.32 18.92 3.11
CA ASP A 191 0.08 19.23 3.41
C ASP A 191 0.28 19.54 4.91
N ASN A 192 1.35 18.97 5.48
CA ASN A 192 1.73 19.16 6.88
C ASN A 192 0.63 18.79 7.90
N HIS A 193 -0.21 17.80 7.59
CA HIS A 193 -1.19 17.22 8.51
C HIS A 193 -0.86 15.76 8.80
N LEU A 194 -1.29 15.23 9.95
CA LEU A 194 -0.95 13.91 10.51
C LEU A 194 -1.48 12.70 9.69
N GLY A 195 -1.53 12.81 8.36
CA GLY A 195 -1.72 11.70 7.44
C GLY A 195 -3.17 11.29 7.18
N ASN A 196 -4.16 12.11 7.54
CA ASN A 196 -5.56 11.81 7.21
C ASN A 196 -5.83 12.12 5.72
N THR A 197 -6.50 11.17 5.07
CA THR A 197 -6.95 11.20 3.68
C THR A 197 -8.41 11.66 3.60
N LEU A 198 -8.95 11.67 2.38
CA LEU A 198 -10.37 11.94 2.15
C LEU A 198 -11.24 11.01 3.00
N GLY A 199 -12.25 11.58 3.67
CA GLY A 199 -13.13 10.84 4.59
C GLY A 199 -12.58 10.68 6.01
N GLY A 200 -11.41 11.23 6.33
CA GLY A 200 -10.87 11.25 7.70
C GLY A 200 -10.13 9.97 8.11
N TYR A 201 -9.88 9.06 7.18
CA TYR A 201 -9.12 7.84 7.41
C TYR A 201 -7.62 8.08 7.27
N PRO A 202 -6.76 7.37 8.00
CA PRO A 202 -5.32 7.47 7.78
C PRO A 202 -4.92 6.98 6.39
N ALA A 203 -3.83 7.55 5.87
CA ALA A 203 -3.18 7.03 4.69
C ALA A 203 -2.58 5.66 5.00
N LEU A 204 -2.89 4.66 4.16
CA LEU A 204 -2.47 3.28 4.38
C LEU A 204 -1.72 2.69 3.19
N PHE A 205 -0.80 1.78 3.50
CA PHE A 205 -0.08 0.95 2.55
C PHE A 205 -0.18 -0.51 3.01
N ASN A 206 -0.76 -1.36 2.16
CA ASN A 206 -0.82 -2.79 2.41
C ASN A 206 0.55 -3.40 2.09
N TRP A 207 1.31 -3.72 3.12
CA TRP A 207 2.59 -4.40 2.97
C TRP A 207 2.42 -5.91 3.13
N THR A 208 2.69 -6.66 2.07
CA THR A 208 2.87 -8.11 2.19
C THR A 208 4.21 -8.40 2.85
N VAL A 209 4.17 -8.92 4.08
CA VAL A 209 5.36 -9.29 4.84
C VAL A 209 6.16 -10.34 4.07
N PRO A 210 7.47 -10.11 3.81
CA PRO A 210 8.31 -11.04 3.05
C PRO A 210 8.69 -12.27 3.89
N ASP A 211 9.02 -13.37 3.21
CA ASP A 211 9.56 -14.57 3.86
C ASP A 211 11.07 -14.37 4.16
N LEU A 212 11.35 -13.77 5.33
CA LEU A 212 12.71 -13.42 5.78
C LEU A 212 13.21 -14.23 6.97
N ASP A 213 12.31 -14.89 7.70
CA ASP A 213 12.53 -15.61 8.98
C ASP A 213 13.67 -15.03 9.86
N HIS A 214 13.38 -13.92 10.55
CA HIS A 214 14.35 -13.19 11.34
C HIS A 214 13.72 -12.53 12.57
N GLU A 215 14.32 -12.74 13.74
CA GLU A 215 13.76 -12.27 15.04
C GLU A 215 13.98 -10.77 15.32
N LYS A 216 14.90 -10.12 14.60
CA LYS A 216 15.24 -8.70 14.82
C LYS A 216 15.18 -7.88 13.54
N CYS A 217 14.01 -7.31 13.29
CA CYS A 217 13.74 -6.40 12.19
C CYS A 217 13.25 -5.05 12.71
N ILE A 218 13.46 -4.02 11.90
CA ILE A 218 12.97 -2.67 12.10
C ILE A 218 12.41 -2.13 10.79
N LEU A 219 11.31 -1.40 10.90
CA LEU A 219 10.68 -0.68 9.81
C LEU A 219 11.02 0.80 9.94
N ARG A 220 11.30 1.44 8.82
CA ARG A 220 11.48 2.88 8.72
C ARG A 220 10.56 3.41 7.66
N ILE A 221 9.85 4.47 8.00
CA ILE A 221 9.10 5.29 7.05
C ILE A 221 9.84 6.61 6.94
N ARG A 222 10.18 7.02 5.71
CA ARG A 222 10.64 8.38 5.42
C ARG A 222 9.51 9.11 4.72
N TYR A 223 9.19 10.30 5.19
CA TYR A 223 8.20 11.16 4.55
C TYR A 223 8.82 12.52 4.28
N ASN A 224 8.65 12.95 3.03
CA ASN A 224 9.18 14.19 2.52
C ASN A 224 8.04 15.19 2.35
N ILE A 225 8.19 16.35 2.97
CA ILE A 225 7.32 17.50 2.76
C ILE A 225 8.04 18.41 1.77
N SER A 226 7.63 18.40 0.50
CA SER A 226 8.08 19.37 -0.51
C SER A 226 7.07 20.51 -0.64
N THR A 227 7.53 21.70 -0.98
CA THR A 227 6.64 22.78 -1.43
C THR A 227 6.60 22.82 -2.95
N GLY A 228 5.51 23.36 -3.51
CA GLY A 228 5.36 23.56 -4.95
C GLY A 228 6.05 24.82 -5.49
N ASP A 229 6.71 25.59 -4.63
CA ASP A 229 7.23 26.92 -4.94
C ASP A 229 8.45 26.89 -5.88
N PHE A 230 9.20 25.79 -5.92
CA PHE A 230 10.30 25.56 -6.86
C PHE A 230 10.40 24.09 -7.25
N GLU A 231 11.05 23.81 -8.39
CA GLU A 231 11.27 22.43 -8.83
C GLU A 231 12.51 21.82 -8.15
N GLY A 232 12.36 21.25 -6.95
CA GLY A 232 13.49 20.71 -6.18
C GLY A 232 14.22 19.49 -6.78
N TRP A 233 13.89 19.10 -8.00
CA TRP A 233 14.58 18.05 -8.77
C TRP A 233 15.18 18.57 -10.06
N ASP A 234 15.00 19.84 -10.36
CA ASP A 234 15.78 20.50 -11.40
C ASP A 234 17.27 20.39 -10.99
N PRO A 235 18.14 19.84 -11.85
CA PRO A 235 19.58 19.81 -11.60
C PRO A 235 20.19 21.19 -11.31
N SER A 236 19.53 22.27 -11.72
CA SER A 236 19.91 23.65 -11.39
C SER A 236 19.78 23.96 -9.90
N VAL A 237 18.94 23.24 -9.15
CA VAL A 237 18.77 23.37 -7.69
C VAL A 237 19.81 22.53 -6.97
N ASN A 238 20.99 23.12 -6.79
CA ASN A 238 22.15 22.44 -6.25
C ASN A 238 22.97 23.41 -5.36
N SER A 239 24.21 23.06 -5.03
CA SER A 239 25.03 23.88 -4.15
C SER A 239 25.43 25.25 -4.69
N THR A 240 25.32 25.51 -6.00
CA THR A 240 25.56 26.83 -6.59
C THR A 240 24.53 27.86 -6.11
N ASN A 241 23.30 27.44 -5.81
CA ASN A 241 22.25 28.34 -5.29
C ASN A 241 22.49 28.76 -3.84
N ASN A 242 23.37 28.09 -3.10
CA ASN A 242 23.63 28.40 -1.68
C ASN A 242 24.36 29.74 -1.49
N LYS A 243 25.01 30.24 -2.54
CA LYS A 243 25.80 31.49 -2.53
C LYS A 243 25.14 32.61 -3.33
N ASN A 244 24.02 32.33 -3.99
CA ASN A 244 23.32 33.32 -4.81
C ASN A 244 22.44 34.20 -3.91
N GLU A 245 22.47 35.52 -4.11
CA GLU A 245 21.61 36.46 -3.38
C GLU A 245 20.12 36.17 -3.65
N ASP A 246 19.80 35.67 -4.85
CA ASP A 246 18.43 35.34 -5.28
C ASP A 246 17.98 33.91 -4.91
N GLY A 247 18.92 33.05 -4.50
CA GLY A 247 18.62 31.64 -4.17
C GLY A 247 18.15 30.80 -5.38
N VAL A 248 17.02 30.11 -5.21
CA VAL A 248 16.35 29.31 -6.25
C VAL A 248 15.22 30.12 -6.89
N ASP A 249 14.98 29.93 -8.19
CA ASP A 249 13.91 30.62 -8.89
C ASP A 249 12.52 30.17 -8.40
N VAL A 250 11.80 31.10 -7.80
CA VAL A 250 10.39 30.95 -7.40
C VAL A 250 9.45 31.84 -8.24
N GLY A 251 9.98 32.88 -8.89
CA GLY A 251 9.20 33.89 -9.60
C GLY A 251 8.60 33.38 -10.91
N SER A 252 9.32 32.51 -11.62
CA SER A 252 8.84 31.96 -12.90
C SER A 252 7.55 31.14 -12.77
N LYS A 253 7.30 30.52 -11.61
CA LYS A 253 6.05 29.81 -11.31
C LYS A 253 4.82 30.73 -11.29
N PHE A 254 5.04 32.03 -11.06
CA PHE A 254 4.01 33.06 -11.10
C PHE A 254 4.00 33.82 -12.44
N GLY A 255 4.75 33.36 -13.44
CA GLY A 255 4.85 34.01 -14.75
C GLY A 255 5.65 35.32 -14.73
N LEU A 256 6.50 35.53 -13.72
CA LEU A 256 7.33 36.72 -13.60
C LEU A 256 8.69 36.53 -14.26
N SER A 257 9.22 37.59 -14.88
CA SER A 257 10.64 37.66 -15.22
C SER A 257 11.47 37.76 -13.94
N ALA A 258 12.78 37.46 -14.00
CA ALA A 258 13.66 37.57 -12.84
C ALA A 258 13.59 38.97 -12.20
N GLN A 259 13.65 40.03 -13.02
CA GLN A 259 13.53 41.42 -12.53
C GLN A 259 12.18 41.68 -11.86
N ALA A 260 11.07 41.29 -12.49
CA ALA A 260 9.75 41.51 -11.92
C ALA A 260 9.52 40.69 -10.64
N ALA A 261 10.17 39.53 -10.52
CA ALA A 261 10.14 38.72 -9.30
C ALA A 261 10.91 39.40 -8.16
N GLU A 262 12.11 39.93 -8.45
CA GLU A 262 12.91 40.70 -7.51
C GLU A 262 12.18 41.97 -7.05
N ASP A 263 11.71 42.80 -7.98
CA ASP A 263 11.01 44.06 -7.73
C ASP A 263 9.76 43.86 -6.86
N ARG A 264 9.09 42.72 -7.03
CA ARG A 264 7.87 42.37 -6.30
C ARG A 264 8.14 41.50 -5.07
N GLY A 265 9.39 41.17 -4.78
CA GLY A 265 9.79 40.35 -3.63
C GLY A 265 9.42 38.86 -3.70
N TYR A 266 9.07 38.35 -4.88
CA TYR A 266 8.87 36.93 -5.17
C TYR A 266 10.23 36.23 -5.32
N VAL A 267 11.00 36.23 -4.23
CA VAL A 267 12.36 35.67 -4.17
C VAL A 267 12.46 34.65 -3.05
N TYR A 268 13.35 33.66 -3.20
CA TYR A 268 13.56 32.63 -2.19
C TYR A 268 14.39 33.16 -1.01
N LYS A 269 13.74 33.84 -0.06
CA LYS A 269 14.38 34.34 1.17
C LYS A 269 13.52 34.13 2.40
N GLN A 270 14.14 34.20 3.57
CA GLN A 270 13.44 34.18 4.86
C GLN A 270 12.50 35.38 4.94
N ASN A 271 11.22 35.13 5.24
CA ASN A 271 10.19 36.16 5.41
C ASN A 271 10.25 37.25 4.30
N PRO A 272 9.95 36.93 3.03
CA PRO A 272 9.92 37.94 1.98
C PRO A 272 8.71 38.86 2.15
N GLN A 273 8.91 40.14 1.84
CA GLN A 273 7.86 41.12 1.64
C GLN A 273 7.46 41.10 0.17
N VAL A 274 6.18 40.88 -0.13
CA VAL A 274 5.69 40.71 -1.52
C VAL A 274 4.73 41.81 -1.93
N LYS A 275 4.91 42.32 -3.16
CA LYS A 275 4.03 43.29 -3.82
C LYS A 275 3.01 42.57 -4.69
N VAL A 276 1.94 42.08 -4.06
CA VAL A 276 0.90 41.29 -4.73
C VAL A 276 0.08 42.14 -5.70
N PHE A 277 -0.12 43.40 -5.33
CA PHE A 277 -1.05 44.31 -6.01
C PHE A 277 -0.43 45.10 -7.18
N GLY A 278 0.90 45.06 -7.35
CA GLY A 278 1.59 45.97 -8.27
C GLY A 278 1.41 47.44 -7.86
N GLU A 279 1.53 48.36 -8.80
CA GLU A 279 1.22 49.78 -8.59
C GLU A 279 -0.30 49.96 -8.45
N PHE A 280 -0.79 50.19 -7.22
CA PHE A 280 -2.17 50.62 -6.99
C PHE A 280 -2.24 52.15 -7.04
N SER A 281 -2.42 52.72 -8.23
CA SER A 281 -2.75 54.14 -8.39
C SER A 281 -4.22 54.30 -8.74
N ASN A 282 -5.02 54.86 -7.82
CA ASN A 282 -6.21 55.59 -8.21
C ASN A 282 -5.82 57.07 -8.36
N GLU A 283 -6.37 57.76 -9.37
CA GLU A 283 -6.13 59.19 -9.59
C GLU A 283 -6.35 59.99 -8.30
N GLY A 284 -5.30 60.70 -7.85
CA GLY A 284 -5.35 61.58 -6.69
C GLY A 284 -4.92 60.98 -5.34
N THR A 285 -4.57 59.69 -5.27
CA THR A 285 -3.94 59.10 -4.06
C THR A 285 -2.46 58.79 -4.30
N PRO A 286 -1.53 59.23 -3.42
CA PRO A 286 -0.12 58.87 -3.55
C PRO A 286 0.02 57.35 -3.51
N GLU A 287 0.90 56.85 -4.36
CA GLU A 287 1.25 55.44 -4.49
C GLU A 287 1.58 54.87 -3.11
N LYS A 288 0.72 53.98 -2.62
CA LYS A 288 1.01 53.25 -1.39
C LYS A 288 1.72 51.96 -1.80
N ASP A 289 3.03 51.95 -1.59
CA ASP A 289 3.84 50.74 -1.70
C ASP A 289 3.39 49.75 -0.61
N PHE A 290 2.38 48.94 -0.93
CA PHE A 290 1.73 48.04 0.00
C PHE A 290 2.32 46.65 -0.15
N GLU A 291 3.16 46.29 0.81
CA GLU A 291 3.81 44.99 0.86
C GLU A 291 3.15 44.07 1.88
N LEU A 292 2.99 42.80 1.52
CA LEU A 292 2.55 41.76 2.43
C LEU A 292 3.77 40.94 2.91
N GLN A 293 3.91 40.82 4.22
CA GLN A 293 4.96 39.99 4.81
C GLN A 293 4.53 38.51 4.81
N LEU A 294 5.27 37.66 4.11
CA LEU A 294 5.07 36.21 4.20
C LEU A 294 5.82 35.64 5.42
N ALA A 295 5.23 34.67 6.10
CA ALA A 295 5.87 33.92 7.20
C ALA A 295 6.61 32.66 6.68
N VAL A 296 7.51 32.88 5.73
CA VAL A 296 8.26 31.82 5.05
C VAL A 296 9.55 31.51 5.80
N ASN A 297 9.79 30.24 6.08
CA ASN A 297 11.07 29.76 6.59
C ASN A 297 11.77 28.86 5.57
N THR A 298 12.77 29.40 4.87
CA THR A 298 13.54 28.71 3.82
C THR A 298 14.28 27.47 4.35
N ASN A 299 14.51 27.41 5.66
CA ASN A 299 15.10 26.24 6.32
C ASN A 299 14.09 25.10 6.52
N GLN A 300 12.80 25.39 6.40
CA GLN A 300 11.71 24.44 6.55
C GLN A 300 11.08 24.04 5.20
N TYR A 301 11.53 24.64 4.10
CA TYR A 301 11.10 24.33 2.73
C TYR A 301 11.75 23.03 2.23
N GLY A 302 10.96 21.98 2.03
CA GLY A 302 11.52 20.66 1.73
C GLY A 302 12.09 20.02 3.00
N ARG A 303 11.40 19.09 3.65
CA ARG A 303 11.96 18.40 4.81
C ARG A 303 11.68 16.91 4.75
N VAL A 304 12.72 16.13 5.02
CA VAL A 304 12.60 14.69 5.20
C VAL A 304 12.57 14.39 6.68
N PHE A 305 11.47 13.80 7.11
CA PHE A 305 11.30 13.20 8.41
C PHE A 305 11.40 11.69 8.28
N GLN A 306 11.58 11.05 9.43
CA GLN A 306 11.47 9.61 9.49
C GLN A 306 10.85 9.19 10.82
N ASP A 307 10.11 8.10 10.75
CA ASP A 307 9.69 7.33 11.92
C ASP A 307 10.28 5.93 11.81
N ARG A 308 10.61 5.35 12.96
CA ARG A 308 11.22 4.03 13.06
C ARG A 308 10.45 3.22 14.09
N SER A 309 10.15 1.97 13.75
CA SER A 309 9.49 1.05 14.67
C SER A 309 10.44 0.62 15.79
N HIS A 310 9.86 0.10 16.87
CA HIS A 310 10.56 -0.84 17.74
C HIS A 310 10.95 -2.10 16.95
N THR A 311 11.81 -2.93 17.55
CA THR A 311 12.16 -4.20 16.96
C THR A 311 10.96 -5.14 16.89
N PHE A 312 10.82 -5.86 15.79
CA PHE A 312 9.82 -6.91 15.60
C PHE A 312 10.42 -8.11 14.88
N ALA A 313 9.80 -9.27 15.05
CA ALA A 313 10.17 -10.49 14.37
C ALA A 313 9.34 -10.67 13.09
N VAL A 314 9.97 -11.15 12.03
CA VAL A 314 9.30 -11.70 10.85
C VAL A 314 9.52 -13.21 10.90
N ARG A 315 8.49 -13.99 11.21
CA ARG A 315 8.62 -15.44 11.38
C ARG A 315 8.12 -16.20 10.17
N LYS A 316 8.67 -17.40 9.96
CA LYS A 316 8.18 -18.31 8.93
C LYS A 316 6.68 -18.57 9.09
N ARG A 317 5.96 -18.52 7.98
CA ARG A 317 4.55 -18.88 7.90
C ARG A 317 4.37 -20.37 8.24
N PRO A 318 3.44 -20.74 9.15
CA PRO A 318 3.11 -22.13 9.42
C PRO A 318 2.62 -22.86 8.16
N GLU A 319 3.01 -24.14 7.99
CA GLU A 319 2.72 -24.92 6.77
C GLU A 319 1.22 -25.08 6.53
N GLU A 320 0.43 -25.21 7.60
CA GLU A 320 -1.03 -25.31 7.56
C GLU A 320 -1.73 -24.02 7.07
N LEU A 321 -1.00 -22.90 6.99
CA LEU A 321 -1.47 -21.62 6.46
C LEU A 321 -0.85 -21.29 5.09
N SER A 322 -0.22 -22.27 4.43
CA SER A 322 0.26 -22.11 3.06
C SER A 322 -0.90 -21.71 2.13
N GLY A 323 -0.67 -20.70 1.29
CA GLY A 323 -1.68 -20.15 0.37
C GLY A 323 -2.80 -19.32 1.02
N ALA A 324 -2.96 -19.35 2.35
CA ALA A 324 -4.03 -18.61 3.02
C ALA A 324 -3.81 -17.08 2.99
N THR A 325 -4.87 -16.31 2.77
CA THR A 325 -4.83 -14.86 2.98
C THR A 325 -4.97 -14.55 4.46
N ILE A 326 -3.97 -13.87 5.04
CA ILE A 326 -3.95 -13.48 6.46
C ILE A 326 -3.96 -11.96 6.54
N HIS A 327 -4.99 -11.41 7.18
CA HIS A 327 -5.15 -9.97 7.40
C HIS A 327 -4.76 -9.61 8.83
N ASN A 328 -3.76 -8.75 8.99
CA ASN A 328 -3.33 -8.30 10.31
C ASN A 328 -4.21 -7.14 10.80
N VAL A 329 -4.67 -7.24 12.05
CA VAL A 329 -5.28 -6.12 12.78
C VAL A 329 -4.37 -5.75 13.94
N ASN A 330 -3.79 -4.56 13.83
CA ASN A 330 -2.85 -4.00 14.80
C ASN A 330 -3.46 -2.78 15.51
N VAL A 331 -2.64 -2.15 16.35
CA VAL A 331 -2.91 -0.87 17.00
C VAL A 331 -1.86 0.15 16.56
N ARG A 332 -2.30 1.39 16.32
CA ARG A 332 -1.40 2.55 16.20
C ARG A 332 -1.67 3.53 17.34
N GLY A 333 -0.75 4.46 17.54
CA GLY A 333 -0.93 5.60 18.45
C GLY A 333 -0.29 5.40 19.82
N LYS A 334 -0.56 6.34 20.73
CA LYS A 334 -0.06 6.35 22.11
C LYS A 334 -1.15 6.74 23.12
N ARG A 335 -0.90 6.46 24.40
CA ARG A 335 -1.77 6.85 25.51
C ARG A 335 -1.72 8.36 25.67
N GLY A 336 -2.88 9.01 25.66
CA GLY A 336 -3.05 10.43 25.89
C GLY A 336 -4.10 11.03 24.98
N ASN A 337 -4.48 12.28 25.24
CA ASN A 337 -5.25 13.10 24.30
C ASN A 337 -4.36 13.68 23.18
N ILE A 338 -4.96 14.27 22.14
CA ILE A 338 -4.27 14.83 20.98
C ILE A 338 -3.08 15.74 21.31
N VAL A 339 -3.15 16.50 22.41
CA VAL A 339 -2.09 17.42 22.82
C VAL A 339 -0.95 16.66 23.51
N GLN A 340 -1.28 15.70 24.37
CA GLN A 340 -0.32 14.91 25.14
C GLN A 340 0.51 13.96 24.26
N VAL A 341 -0.09 13.43 23.19
CA VAL A 341 0.57 12.45 22.32
C VAL A 341 1.34 13.08 21.17
N TYR A 342 1.12 14.36 20.87
CA TYR A 342 1.80 15.06 19.79
C TYR A 342 3.34 14.96 19.93
N PRO A 343 4.09 14.63 18.86
CA PRO A 343 3.67 14.55 17.45
C PRO A 343 3.10 13.18 16.99
N ALA A 344 2.84 12.24 17.90
CA ALA A 344 2.11 11.01 17.58
C ALA A 344 0.58 11.27 17.51
N VAL A 345 -0.20 10.18 17.40
CA VAL A 345 -1.67 10.18 17.38
C VAL A 345 -2.23 9.34 18.51
N GLU A 346 -3.50 9.53 18.85
CA GLU A 346 -4.21 8.69 19.82
C GLU A 346 -4.37 7.24 19.32
N TYR A 347 -4.74 6.33 20.22
CA TYR A 347 -4.92 4.93 19.87
C TYR A 347 -6.06 4.69 18.89
N ASP A 348 -5.78 3.83 17.92
CA ASP A 348 -6.75 3.39 16.92
C ASP A 348 -6.42 1.97 16.45
N PHE A 349 -7.43 1.22 16.01
CA PHE A 349 -7.19 -0.05 15.31
C PHE A 349 -6.71 0.23 13.90
N VAL A 350 -5.79 -0.59 13.39
CA VAL A 350 -5.29 -0.48 12.02
C VAL A 350 -5.37 -1.83 11.31
N PRO A 351 -6.16 -1.93 10.23
CA PRO A 351 -7.13 -0.93 9.78
C PRO A 351 -8.34 -0.82 10.74
N ASN A 352 -8.96 0.36 10.83
CA ASN A 352 -10.19 0.53 11.60
C ASN A 352 -11.43 -0.01 10.86
N THR A 353 -11.35 -0.19 9.53
CA THR A 353 -12.32 -0.93 8.72
C THR A 353 -11.56 -1.95 7.89
N LEU A 354 -11.78 -3.22 8.19
CA LEU A 354 -11.22 -4.36 7.47
C LEU A 354 -12.33 -5.02 6.63
N GLU A 355 -12.10 -5.23 5.34
CA GLU A 355 -12.96 -6.10 4.51
C GLU A 355 -12.21 -7.40 4.21
N VAL A 356 -12.86 -8.54 4.44
CA VAL A 356 -12.28 -9.88 4.22
C VAL A 356 -13.28 -10.82 3.56
N SER A 357 -12.76 -11.83 2.87
CA SER A 357 -13.56 -12.93 2.36
C SER A 357 -13.85 -13.93 3.48
N LYS A 358 -15.03 -14.56 3.46
CA LYS A 358 -15.28 -15.74 4.29
C LYS A 358 -14.30 -16.84 3.91
N GLY A 359 -13.60 -17.39 4.89
CA GLY A 359 -12.51 -18.34 4.68
C GLY A 359 -11.11 -17.75 4.79
N ASP A 360 -10.97 -16.42 4.70
CA ASP A 360 -9.71 -15.73 5.03
C ASP A 360 -9.39 -15.84 6.53
N TYR A 361 -8.16 -15.49 6.90
CA TYR A 361 -7.71 -15.45 8.28
C TYR A 361 -7.54 -14.01 8.74
N VAL A 362 -7.93 -13.74 9.99
CA VAL A 362 -7.63 -12.47 10.66
C VAL A 362 -6.67 -12.76 11.82
N HIS A 363 -5.62 -11.96 11.93
CA HIS A 363 -4.60 -12.05 12.96
C HIS A 363 -4.63 -10.77 13.81
N TYR A 364 -5.26 -10.87 14.98
CA TYR A 364 -5.26 -9.82 15.99
C TYR A 364 -3.97 -9.91 16.81
N GLN A 365 -3.09 -8.92 16.64
CA GLN A 365 -1.81 -8.83 17.33
C GLN A 365 -1.42 -7.37 17.53
N TRP A 366 -0.90 -7.03 18.71
CA TRP A 366 -0.37 -5.70 19.00
C TRP A 366 0.55 -5.71 20.22
N THR A 367 1.26 -4.59 20.38
CA THR A 367 2.02 -4.30 21.59
C THR A 367 1.46 -3.04 22.24
N GLY A 368 0.97 -3.16 23.46
CA GLY A 368 0.75 -2.05 24.40
C GLY A 368 2.07 -1.56 25.02
N SER A 369 1.99 -0.79 26.09
CA SER A 369 3.18 -0.17 26.70
C SER A 369 3.06 -0.08 28.22
N ASN A 370 4.20 -0.09 28.91
CA ASN A 370 4.34 0.22 30.35
C ASN A 370 5.21 1.47 30.58
N THR A 371 5.46 2.26 29.53
CA THR A 371 6.43 3.37 29.54
C THR A 371 5.82 4.66 29.01
N ASN A 372 4.49 4.78 29.00
CA ASN A 372 3.86 6.06 28.70
C ASN A 372 4.10 7.04 29.87
N PRO A 373 4.15 8.35 29.61
CA PRO A 373 4.17 9.35 30.67
C PRO A 373 3.00 9.15 31.64
N GLU A 374 3.27 9.24 32.95
CA GLU A 374 2.27 8.97 33.98
C GLU A 374 1.11 9.98 33.97
N ASN A 375 1.36 11.20 33.49
CA ASN A 375 0.38 12.28 33.39
C ASN A 375 -0.43 12.25 32.07
N ASN A 376 -0.27 11.21 31.23
CA ASN A 376 -1.06 11.07 30.02
C ASN A 376 -2.43 10.46 30.30
N ASP A 377 -3.47 11.05 29.68
CA ASP A 377 -4.86 10.63 29.83
C ASP A 377 -5.04 9.19 29.31
N GLY A 378 -5.72 8.36 30.08
CA GLY A 378 -5.92 6.93 29.80
C GLY A 378 -6.72 6.28 30.91
N GLN A 379 -7.28 5.10 30.64
CA GLN A 379 -7.93 4.29 31.68
C GLN A 379 -6.93 3.30 32.29
N GLY A 380 -7.27 2.74 33.45
CA GLY A 380 -6.41 1.97 34.34
C GLY A 380 -5.05 2.59 34.66
N LYS A 381 -4.13 1.76 35.15
CA LYS A 381 -2.84 2.16 35.72
C LYS A 381 -2.12 3.21 34.89
N ALA A 382 -1.70 4.28 35.56
CA ALA A 382 -0.93 5.36 34.95
C ALA A 382 0.35 4.82 34.30
N GLY A 383 0.70 5.36 33.13
CA GLY A 383 1.87 4.94 32.34
C GLY A 383 1.72 3.60 31.60
N THR A 384 0.67 2.82 31.86
CA THR A 384 0.38 1.58 31.12
C THR A 384 -0.67 1.77 30.05
N ASP A 385 -0.63 0.93 29.03
CA ASP A 385 -1.62 0.88 27.97
C ASP A 385 -1.84 -0.55 27.46
N ARG A 386 -3.11 -0.90 27.23
CA ARG A 386 -3.56 -2.18 26.69
C ARG A 386 -4.74 -1.95 25.75
N SER A 387 -4.79 -2.74 24.68
CA SER A 387 -5.96 -2.82 23.79
C SER A 387 -6.58 -4.21 23.86
N ASN A 388 -7.89 -4.26 23.73
CA ASN A 388 -8.69 -5.48 23.71
C ASN A 388 -9.81 -5.35 22.68
N VAL A 389 -10.55 -6.42 22.41
CA VAL A 389 -11.63 -6.44 21.42
C VAL A 389 -12.90 -6.99 22.03
N VAL A 390 -13.93 -6.15 22.09
CA VAL A 390 -15.31 -6.55 22.44
C VAL A 390 -16.28 -6.04 21.40
N LEU A 391 -17.34 -6.83 21.11
CA LEU A 391 -18.35 -6.41 20.14
C LEU A 391 -19.27 -5.33 20.73
N GLN A 392 -19.51 -4.27 19.97
CA GLN A 392 -20.38 -3.17 20.39
C GLN A 392 -21.85 -3.60 20.40
N GLY A 393 -22.69 -2.90 21.19
CA GLY A 393 -24.14 -3.11 21.23
C GLY A 393 -24.84 -2.86 19.88
N ALA A 394 -26.03 -3.43 19.70
CA ALA A 394 -26.78 -3.38 18.44
C ALA A 394 -26.98 -1.96 17.88
N GLN A 395 -27.22 -1.88 16.58
CA GLN A 395 -27.51 -0.66 15.86
C GLN A 395 -28.78 0.02 16.41
N VAL A 396 -28.70 1.34 16.60
CA VAL A 396 -29.78 2.16 17.18
C VAL A 396 -30.28 3.26 16.25
N TYR A 397 -29.53 3.57 15.19
CA TYR A 397 -29.94 4.46 14.11
C TYR A 397 -29.21 4.06 12.83
N THR A 398 -29.72 4.50 11.68
CA THR A 398 -29.04 4.31 10.39
C THR A 398 -27.75 5.12 10.39
N GLU A 399 -26.61 4.47 10.14
CA GLU A 399 -25.34 5.19 9.91
C GLU A 399 -25.51 6.14 8.72
N GLY A 400 -24.81 7.28 8.72
CA GLY A 400 -25.02 8.38 7.75
C GLY A 400 -24.98 7.98 6.27
N GLN A 401 -25.33 8.93 5.41
CA GLN A 401 -25.47 8.78 3.95
C GLN A 401 -24.21 8.17 3.30
N GLY A 402 -24.17 6.84 3.06
CA GLY A 402 -23.16 6.29 2.15
C GLY A 402 -22.82 4.80 2.23
N THR A 403 -22.93 4.12 3.38
CA THR A 403 -22.51 2.71 3.45
C THR A 403 -23.72 1.77 3.52
N SER A 404 -24.23 1.36 2.35
CA SER A 404 -25.17 0.25 2.27
C SER A 404 -24.38 -1.07 2.35
N TYR A 405 -24.56 -1.84 3.43
CA TYR A 405 -23.96 -3.18 3.55
C TYR A 405 -24.78 -4.25 2.79
N GLY A 406 -25.80 -3.83 2.02
CA GLY A 406 -26.79 -4.72 1.43
C GLY A 406 -27.59 -5.46 2.50
N SER A 407 -27.93 -6.72 2.24
CA SER A 407 -28.69 -7.61 3.14
C SER A 407 -27.87 -8.19 4.31
N LYS A 408 -26.62 -7.77 4.51
CA LYS A 408 -25.73 -8.34 5.53
C LYS A 408 -26.22 -8.03 6.94
N ALA A 409 -26.13 -9.02 7.83
CA ALA A 409 -26.39 -8.81 9.25
C ALA A 409 -25.35 -7.84 9.85
N VAL A 410 -25.83 -6.71 10.39
CA VAL A 410 -25.00 -5.73 11.07
C VAL A 410 -25.04 -5.98 12.58
N ARG A 411 -23.86 -6.14 13.18
CA ARG A 411 -23.67 -6.39 14.60
C ARG A 411 -22.77 -5.31 15.17
N GLY A 412 -23.20 -4.72 16.27
CA GLY A 412 -22.56 -3.53 16.80
C GLY A 412 -22.84 -2.27 15.96
N HIS A 413 -22.38 -1.12 16.45
CA HIS A 413 -22.62 0.18 15.82
C HIS A 413 -21.66 1.24 16.37
N TRP A 414 -21.13 2.11 15.51
CA TRP A 414 -20.15 3.15 15.92
C TRP A 414 -20.65 4.06 17.04
N GLY A 415 -21.96 4.32 17.10
CA GLY A 415 -22.59 5.18 18.11
C GLY A 415 -22.75 4.55 19.50
N ARG A 416 -22.25 3.33 19.75
CA ARG A 416 -22.44 2.60 21.01
C ARG A 416 -21.15 2.55 21.82
N SER A 417 -21.24 2.78 23.13
CA SER A 417 -20.10 2.63 24.06
C SER A 417 -20.24 1.45 25.01
N TYR A 418 -21.35 0.70 24.91
CA TYR A 418 -21.60 -0.49 25.71
C TYR A 418 -21.48 -1.74 24.84
N PRO A 419 -20.74 -2.78 25.30
CA PRO A 419 -20.60 -4.01 24.55
C PRO A 419 -21.86 -4.89 24.63
N MET A 420 -21.97 -5.85 23.72
CA MET A 420 -22.92 -6.96 23.87
C MET A 420 -22.43 -7.93 24.96
N HIS A 421 -23.36 -8.56 25.67
CA HIS A 421 -23.01 -9.63 26.60
C HIS A 421 -22.44 -10.84 25.85
N LEU A 422 -21.35 -11.44 26.37
CA LEU A 422 -20.61 -12.52 25.71
C LEU A 422 -21.47 -13.78 25.45
N SER A 423 -22.54 -13.99 26.21
CA SER A 423 -23.46 -15.12 25.97
C SER A 423 -24.29 -14.97 24.69
N ASN A 424 -24.49 -13.74 24.22
CA ASN A 424 -25.46 -13.39 23.17
C ASN A 424 -24.78 -12.89 21.89
N VAL A 425 -23.45 -13.05 21.80
CA VAL A 425 -22.64 -12.54 20.71
C VAL A 425 -22.06 -13.67 19.87
N THR A 426 -21.99 -13.45 18.56
CA THR A 426 -21.10 -14.21 17.68
C THR A 426 -20.26 -13.22 16.89
N PHE A 427 -18.98 -13.51 16.74
CA PHE A 427 -17.98 -12.63 16.14
C PHE A 427 -17.08 -13.45 15.22
N LEU A 428 -17.11 -13.17 13.91
CA LEU A 428 -16.27 -13.82 12.89
C LEU A 428 -16.36 -15.37 12.81
N GLY A 429 -17.27 -15.97 13.59
CA GLY A 429 -17.34 -17.42 13.79
C GLY A 429 -16.36 -17.97 14.84
N PHE A 430 -15.80 -17.11 15.68
CA PHE A 430 -14.89 -17.50 16.76
C PHE A 430 -15.63 -18.21 17.92
N SER A 431 -14.91 -19.10 18.60
CA SER A 431 -15.40 -19.74 19.83
C SER A 431 -15.55 -18.73 20.96
N LYS A 432 -16.34 -19.09 21.99
CA LYS A 432 -16.46 -18.27 23.20
C LYS A 432 -15.12 -18.05 23.90
N ASP A 433 -14.22 -19.03 23.89
CA ASP A 433 -12.90 -18.90 24.50
C ASP A 433 -12.01 -17.92 23.74
N LEU A 434 -12.05 -17.92 22.40
CA LEU A 434 -11.33 -16.92 21.60
C LEU A 434 -11.88 -15.51 21.83
N MET A 435 -13.21 -15.36 21.88
CA MET A 435 -13.83 -14.07 22.21
C MET A 435 -13.51 -13.63 23.64
N ARG A 436 -13.43 -14.56 24.60
CA ARG A 436 -12.99 -14.27 25.97
C ARG A 436 -11.55 -13.77 25.96
N ASN A 437 -10.64 -14.48 25.29
CA ASN A 437 -9.23 -14.11 25.22
C ASN A 437 -9.04 -12.72 24.59
N LEU A 438 -9.77 -12.41 23.50
CA LEU A 438 -9.79 -11.07 22.91
C LEU A 438 -10.30 -9.99 23.87
N ALA A 439 -11.23 -10.32 24.76
CA ALA A 439 -11.83 -9.38 25.69
C ALA A 439 -10.95 -9.10 26.92
N ILE A 440 -10.32 -10.15 27.49
CA ILE A 440 -9.60 -10.04 28.78
C ILE A 440 -8.07 -10.16 28.67
N LEU A 441 -7.54 -10.58 27.51
CA LEU A 441 -6.11 -10.82 27.31
C LEU A 441 -5.56 -11.81 28.36
N ASP A 442 -5.74 -13.11 28.14
CA ASP A 442 -5.46 -14.20 29.11
C ASP A 442 -3.95 -14.43 29.39
N ASN A 443 -3.14 -13.36 29.28
CA ASN A 443 -1.68 -13.32 29.43
C ASN A 443 -1.27 -12.47 30.66
N HIS A 444 -1.75 -12.84 31.84
CA HIS A 444 -1.50 -12.13 33.09
C HIS A 444 0.00 -12.11 33.45
N GLN A 445 0.53 -10.98 33.92
CA GLN A 445 1.97 -10.80 34.17
C GLN A 445 2.35 -10.66 35.66
N PHE A 446 1.52 -10.03 36.50
CA PHE A 446 1.93 -9.56 37.84
C PHE A 446 0.90 -9.79 38.96
N GLY A 447 -0.19 -10.54 38.70
CA GLY A 447 -1.23 -10.84 39.71
C GLY A 447 -2.09 -9.64 40.14
N GLY A 448 -2.16 -8.60 39.30
CA GLY A 448 -2.88 -7.35 39.52
C GLY A 448 -4.39 -7.35 39.16
N GLU A 449 -4.93 -6.13 39.12
CA GLU A 449 -6.35 -5.82 38.86
C GLU A 449 -6.69 -5.99 37.35
N MET A 450 -7.84 -6.60 37.04
CA MET A 450 -8.22 -6.95 35.67
C MET A 450 -9.49 -6.28 35.14
N SER A 451 -10.24 -5.50 35.94
CA SER A 451 -11.40 -4.77 35.42
C SER A 451 -11.00 -3.74 34.38
N GLU A 452 -9.77 -3.21 34.48
CA GLU A 452 -9.21 -2.36 33.45
C GLU A 452 -8.19 -3.09 32.57
N LEU A 453 -7.73 -4.31 32.89
CA LEU A 453 -6.62 -5.03 32.24
C LEU A 453 -5.23 -4.57 32.69
N ASP A 454 -5.09 -4.10 33.94
CA ASP A 454 -3.79 -3.64 34.44
C ASP A 454 -2.74 -4.75 34.57
N ASP A 455 -3.20 -5.99 34.75
CA ASP A 455 -2.32 -7.15 34.84
C ASP A 455 -2.04 -7.85 33.51
N ALA A 456 -2.72 -7.47 32.43
CA ALA A 456 -2.49 -8.06 31.12
C ALA A 456 -1.08 -7.76 30.60
N GLY A 457 -0.55 -8.65 29.76
CA GLY A 457 0.75 -8.42 29.13
C GLY A 457 0.75 -7.35 28.07
N THR A 458 1.92 -6.72 27.84
CA THR A 458 2.06 -5.69 26.80
C THR A 458 1.90 -6.26 25.40
N TYR A 459 2.40 -7.47 25.13
CA TYR A 459 2.25 -8.12 23.83
C TYR A 459 1.06 -9.07 23.84
N PHE A 460 0.15 -8.89 22.88
CA PHE A 460 -0.97 -9.80 22.64
C PHE A 460 -0.87 -10.38 21.24
N ASP A 461 -1.11 -11.69 21.13
CA ASP A 461 -1.10 -12.44 19.88
C ASP A 461 -2.15 -13.55 19.94
N LEU A 462 -3.21 -13.39 19.14
CA LEU A 462 -4.26 -14.41 19.04
C LEU A 462 -3.85 -15.61 18.18
N GLY A 463 -2.81 -15.44 17.34
CA GLY A 463 -2.55 -16.23 16.14
C GLY A 463 -3.57 -15.98 15.02
N PRO A 464 -3.28 -16.37 13.77
CA PRO A 464 -4.24 -16.29 12.67
C PRO A 464 -5.49 -17.14 12.92
N ARG A 465 -6.68 -16.55 12.80
CA ARG A 465 -7.97 -17.25 12.97
C ARG A 465 -8.82 -17.15 11.72
N LYS A 466 -9.29 -18.31 11.24
CA LYS A 466 -10.16 -18.40 10.07
C LYS A 466 -11.51 -17.74 10.36
N VAL A 467 -11.97 -16.91 9.43
CA VAL A 467 -13.27 -16.26 9.46
C VAL A 467 -14.30 -17.17 8.81
N THR A 468 -15.34 -17.54 9.54
CA THR A 468 -16.36 -18.49 9.05
C THR A 468 -17.77 -17.89 9.03
N GLN A 469 -17.94 -16.66 9.52
CA GLN A 469 -19.23 -16.00 9.61
C GLN A 469 -19.24 -14.66 8.87
N SER A 470 -20.10 -14.57 7.86
CA SER A 470 -20.36 -13.35 7.10
C SER A 470 -21.18 -12.34 7.91
N GLY A 471 -21.01 -11.06 7.61
CA GLY A 471 -21.68 -9.97 8.30
C GLY A 471 -20.77 -8.78 8.56
N VAL A 472 -21.33 -7.77 9.22
CA VAL A 472 -20.61 -6.56 9.61
C VAL A 472 -20.48 -6.55 11.12
N PHE A 473 -19.25 -6.50 11.63
CA PHE A 473 -18.95 -6.65 13.05
C PHE A 473 -18.22 -5.42 13.57
N HIS A 474 -18.90 -4.58 14.34
CA HIS A 474 -18.30 -3.44 15.01
C HIS A 474 -17.80 -3.81 16.40
N TYR A 475 -16.56 -3.47 16.70
CA TYR A 475 -15.89 -3.76 17.95
C TYR A 475 -15.18 -2.53 18.50
N MET A 476 -14.78 -2.60 19.76
CA MET A 476 -14.05 -1.55 20.45
C MET A 476 -13.08 -2.15 21.46
N SER A 477 -12.11 -1.36 21.90
CA SER A 477 -11.37 -1.65 23.12
C SER A 477 -12.08 -1.02 24.31
N THR A 478 -12.46 -1.81 25.31
CA THR A 478 -13.05 -1.25 26.55
C THR A 478 -12.05 -0.38 27.32
N ARG A 479 -10.76 -0.76 27.28
CA ARG A 479 -9.68 -0.04 27.94
C ARG A 479 -9.38 1.31 27.28
N ASN A 480 -9.49 1.38 25.96
CA ASN A 480 -9.07 2.56 25.19
C ASN A 480 -10.22 3.28 24.45
N ASN A 481 -11.47 2.92 24.72
CA ASN A 481 -12.64 3.64 24.23
C ASN A 481 -13.20 4.56 25.33
N ASN A 482 -12.78 5.82 25.30
CA ASN A 482 -13.33 6.87 26.15
C ASN A 482 -14.16 7.86 25.28
N PHE A 483 -15.27 8.38 25.81
CA PHE A 483 -16.15 9.34 25.12
C PHE A 483 -15.49 10.71 24.85
N SER A 484 -14.18 10.86 25.12
CA SER A 484 -13.38 11.97 24.61
C SER A 484 -12.97 11.73 23.15
N ASN A 485 -12.03 12.50 22.63
CA ASN A 485 -11.29 12.25 21.37
C ASN A 485 -10.53 10.90 21.28
N ARG A 486 -10.81 9.92 22.15
CA ARG A 486 -10.07 8.65 22.29
C ARG A 486 -11.00 7.45 22.10
N SER A 487 -11.52 7.33 20.89
CA SER A 487 -12.50 6.31 20.51
C SER A 487 -11.82 5.16 19.74
N GLN A 488 -11.13 4.25 20.45
CA GLN A 488 -10.52 3.07 19.81
C GLN A 488 -11.60 2.04 19.42
N LYS A 489 -12.09 2.16 18.19
CA LYS A 489 -13.16 1.33 17.61
C LYS A 489 -12.74 0.81 16.24
N GLY A 490 -13.26 -0.35 15.88
CA GLY A 490 -12.99 -0.96 14.59
C GLY A 490 -14.20 -1.71 14.04
N ARG A 491 -14.10 -2.12 12.78
CA ARG A 491 -15.10 -2.91 12.08
C ARG A 491 -14.48 -3.92 11.14
N VAL A 492 -15.04 -5.12 11.11
CA VAL A 492 -14.77 -6.11 10.07
C VAL A 492 -16.02 -6.31 9.23
N ILE A 493 -15.87 -6.23 7.91
CA ILE A 493 -16.88 -6.55 6.91
C ILE A 493 -16.48 -7.88 6.30
N VAL A 494 -17.26 -8.92 6.55
CA VAL A 494 -17.04 -10.26 6.00
C VAL A 494 -18.04 -10.50 4.89
N VAL A 495 -17.53 -10.76 3.69
CA VAL A 495 -18.32 -11.08 2.50
C VAL A 495 -18.27 -12.58 2.22
N ASP A 496 -19.35 -13.16 1.66
CA ASP A 496 -19.40 -14.61 1.38
C ASP A 496 -18.52 -15.00 0.19
N GLN A 497 -18.37 -14.11 -0.76
CA GLN A 497 -17.58 -14.27 -1.97
C GLN A 497 -16.10 -13.89 -1.76
N PRO A 498 -15.16 -14.46 -2.54
CA PRO A 498 -13.79 -13.95 -2.61
C PRO A 498 -13.79 -12.46 -3.00
N VAL A 499 -13.01 -11.66 -2.27
CA VAL A 499 -12.80 -10.24 -2.54
C VAL A 499 -11.33 -9.86 -2.40
N LYS A 500 -10.87 -8.94 -3.24
CA LYS A 500 -9.55 -8.32 -3.12
C LYS A 500 -9.62 -6.84 -3.48
N THR A 501 -8.99 -6.01 -2.66
CA THR A 501 -8.83 -4.58 -2.94
C THR A 501 -7.36 -4.25 -3.10
N GLU A 502 -7.01 -3.60 -4.21
CA GLU A 502 -5.65 -3.16 -4.52
C GLU A 502 -5.62 -1.72 -4.99
N SER A 503 -4.58 -0.98 -4.62
CA SER A 503 -4.39 0.41 -5.05
C SER A 503 -3.49 0.45 -6.27
N VAL A 504 -4.02 0.95 -7.40
CA VAL A 504 -3.26 1.09 -8.67
C VAL A 504 -3.46 2.50 -9.21
N GLY A 505 -2.40 3.17 -9.64
CA GLY A 505 -2.51 4.48 -10.30
C GLY A 505 -1.72 4.57 -11.60
N TRP A 506 -1.11 5.73 -11.87
CA TRP A 506 -0.43 6.03 -13.13
C TRP A 506 0.72 5.08 -13.43
N ASN A 507 1.47 4.58 -12.43
CA ASN A 507 2.54 3.62 -12.72
C ASN A 507 2.02 2.27 -13.28
N GLY A 508 0.72 2.00 -13.14
CA GLY A 508 0.09 0.75 -13.56
C GLY A 508 0.52 -0.43 -12.69
N GLY A 509 0.34 -1.64 -13.20
CA GLY A 509 0.68 -2.87 -12.49
C GLY A 509 -0.24 -4.04 -12.84
N ASN A 510 0.00 -5.18 -12.20
CA ASN A 510 -0.83 -6.37 -12.32
C ASN A 510 -1.54 -6.63 -10.99
N ILE A 511 -2.86 -6.82 -11.03
CA ILE A 511 -3.65 -7.34 -9.93
C ILE A 511 -4.01 -8.77 -10.26
N THR A 512 -3.34 -9.72 -9.61
CA THR A 512 -3.74 -11.14 -9.63
C THR A 512 -4.75 -11.40 -8.53
N PHE A 513 -5.85 -12.06 -8.87
CA PHE A 513 -6.98 -12.31 -7.98
C PHE A 513 -7.38 -13.80 -8.01
N ASN A 514 -7.57 -14.35 -6.80
CA ASN A 514 -8.05 -15.70 -6.50
C ASN A 514 -7.51 -16.81 -7.44
N GLU A 515 -6.26 -17.23 -7.26
CA GLU A 515 -5.65 -18.32 -8.08
C GLU A 515 -5.76 -18.07 -9.60
N ASP A 516 -5.50 -16.83 -10.02
CA ASP A 516 -5.62 -16.36 -11.40
C ASP A 516 -7.04 -16.46 -12.00
N ALA A 517 -8.09 -16.52 -11.17
CA ALA A 517 -9.48 -16.36 -11.62
C ALA A 517 -9.65 -15.09 -12.46
N ALA A 518 -8.98 -14.01 -12.05
CA ALA A 518 -8.76 -12.85 -12.89
C ALA A 518 -7.36 -12.25 -12.70
N VAL A 519 -6.77 -11.77 -13.80
CA VAL A 519 -5.57 -10.92 -13.78
C VAL A 519 -5.88 -9.63 -14.51
N VAL A 520 -5.84 -8.51 -13.78
CA VAL A 520 -6.02 -7.17 -14.33
C VAL A 520 -4.66 -6.52 -14.54
N THR A 521 -4.29 -6.27 -15.79
CA THR A 521 -3.06 -5.60 -16.17
C THR A 521 -3.37 -4.17 -16.59
N VAL A 522 -2.90 -3.22 -15.80
CA VAL A 522 -3.03 -1.78 -16.05
C VAL A 522 -1.72 -1.27 -16.63
N PRO A 523 -1.66 -0.90 -17.92
CA PRO A 523 -0.48 -0.28 -18.49
C PRO A 523 -0.15 1.07 -17.81
N ARG A 524 1.13 1.42 -17.81
CA ARG A 524 1.58 2.72 -17.29
C ARG A 524 0.92 3.88 -18.04
N GLY A 525 0.45 4.86 -17.28
CA GLY A 525 -0.22 6.05 -17.77
C GLY A 525 -1.67 5.84 -18.20
N THR A 526 -2.23 4.65 -17.98
CA THR A 526 -3.66 4.38 -18.23
C THR A 526 -4.55 5.14 -17.24
N LEU A 527 -4.15 5.24 -15.97
CA LEU A 527 -4.88 5.97 -14.93
C LEU A 527 -4.25 7.36 -14.68
N SER A 528 -5.06 8.36 -14.31
CA SER A 528 -4.60 9.73 -13.99
C SER A 528 -4.23 9.94 -12.52
N GLY A 529 -4.70 9.06 -11.64
CA GLY A 529 -4.43 9.09 -10.22
C GLY A 529 -4.63 7.72 -9.61
N LEU A 530 -4.39 7.62 -8.30
CA LEU A 530 -4.56 6.39 -7.55
C LEU A 530 -6.04 5.96 -7.51
N GLN A 531 -6.30 4.72 -7.89
CA GLN A 531 -7.61 4.08 -7.83
C GLN A 531 -7.56 2.89 -6.88
N LYS A 532 -8.60 2.72 -6.05
CA LYS A 532 -8.79 1.50 -5.25
C LYS A 532 -9.62 0.52 -6.06
N MET A 533 -8.93 -0.40 -6.74
CA MET A 533 -9.53 -1.43 -7.55
C MET A 533 -10.03 -2.55 -6.64
N ARG A 534 -11.33 -2.83 -6.66
CA ARG A 534 -11.94 -3.92 -5.89
C ARG A 534 -12.46 -5.00 -6.83
N LEU A 535 -12.02 -6.23 -6.63
CA LEU A 535 -12.38 -7.40 -7.42
C LEU A 535 -13.17 -8.37 -6.56
N GLU A 536 -14.24 -8.91 -7.12
CA GLU A 536 -15.07 -9.95 -6.49
C GLU A 536 -15.32 -11.08 -7.47
N GLU A 537 -15.42 -12.30 -6.95
CA GLU A 537 -15.78 -13.48 -7.74
C GLU A 537 -17.09 -14.08 -7.22
N TRP A 538 -18.11 -14.16 -8.07
CA TRP A 538 -19.40 -14.73 -7.69
C TRP A 538 -19.67 -15.99 -8.50
N GLU A 539 -19.92 -17.09 -7.79
CA GLU A 539 -20.46 -18.31 -8.38
C GLU A 539 -21.78 -17.98 -9.14
N PRO A 540 -22.10 -18.70 -10.23
CA PRO A 540 -23.23 -18.34 -11.09
C PRO A 540 -24.56 -18.12 -10.37
N GLU A 541 -24.92 -19.00 -9.43
CA GLU A 541 -26.15 -18.89 -8.64
C GLU A 541 -26.15 -17.62 -7.78
N ALA A 542 -25.05 -17.35 -7.07
CA ALA A 542 -24.91 -16.15 -6.23
C ALA A 542 -24.88 -14.86 -7.06
N GLY A 543 -24.28 -14.90 -8.25
CA GLY A 543 -24.28 -13.80 -9.20
C GLY A 543 -25.67 -13.50 -9.76
N GLU A 544 -26.48 -14.52 -10.03
CA GLU A 544 -27.88 -14.34 -10.41
C GLU A 544 -28.71 -13.72 -9.28
N ASP A 545 -28.49 -14.11 -8.04
CA ASP A 545 -29.17 -13.51 -6.90
C ASP A 545 -28.75 -12.05 -6.70
N LEU A 546 -27.46 -11.73 -6.91
CA LEU A 546 -26.99 -10.34 -6.98
C LEU A 546 -27.71 -9.56 -8.08
N LEU A 547 -27.85 -10.11 -9.28
CA LEU A 547 -28.58 -9.46 -10.38
C LEU A 547 -30.07 -9.24 -10.01
N LYS A 548 -30.75 -10.27 -9.52
CA LYS A 548 -32.17 -10.17 -9.08
C LYS A 548 -32.34 -9.09 -8.02
N SER A 549 -31.41 -8.99 -7.06
CA SER A 549 -31.46 -7.97 -6.02
C SER A 549 -31.39 -6.54 -6.57
N ARG A 550 -30.82 -6.35 -7.77
CA ARG A 550 -30.79 -5.09 -8.51
C ARG A 550 -31.83 -4.99 -9.64
N GLN A 551 -32.85 -5.86 -9.63
CA GLN A 551 -33.87 -5.94 -10.69
C GLN A 551 -33.26 -6.18 -12.09
N ALA A 552 -32.13 -6.88 -12.13
CA ALA A 552 -31.43 -7.26 -13.35
C ALA A 552 -31.47 -8.77 -13.57
N SER A 553 -31.19 -9.20 -14.80
CA SER A 553 -31.04 -10.61 -15.17
C SER A 553 -30.06 -10.74 -16.33
N ILE A 554 -29.52 -11.94 -16.54
CA ILE A 554 -28.70 -12.25 -17.71
C ILE A 554 -29.55 -12.91 -18.79
N ASN A 555 -29.56 -12.32 -19.98
CA ASN A 555 -30.37 -12.75 -21.13
C ASN A 555 -29.52 -13.05 -22.37
N VAL A 556 -28.20 -13.23 -22.18
CA VAL A 556 -27.22 -13.52 -23.22
C VAL A 556 -26.50 -14.84 -22.91
N GLY A 557 -26.03 -15.53 -23.96
CA GLY A 557 -25.45 -16.88 -23.86
C GLY A 557 -26.47 -17.94 -23.39
N SER A 558 -26.05 -19.21 -23.32
CA SER A 558 -26.88 -20.31 -22.81
C SER A 558 -26.43 -20.80 -21.44
N ASP A 559 -25.18 -21.29 -21.32
CA ASP A 559 -24.66 -21.91 -20.10
C ASP A 559 -23.48 -21.11 -19.54
N TYR A 560 -23.18 -21.28 -18.25
CA TYR A 560 -22.05 -20.62 -17.61
C TYR A 560 -20.74 -21.31 -17.96
N ALA A 561 -19.78 -20.52 -18.45
CA ALA A 561 -18.43 -20.96 -18.77
C ALA A 561 -17.38 -20.35 -17.83
N SER A 562 -17.78 -19.52 -16.87
CA SER A 562 -16.95 -19.02 -15.77
C SER A 562 -17.84 -18.57 -14.61
N ASN A 563 -17.21 -18.29 -13.47
CA ASN A 563 -17.79 -17.43 -12.43
C ASN A 563 -17.91 -15.98 -12.95
N TYR A 564 -18.75 -15.20 -12.27
CA TYR A 564 -18.81 -13.76 -12.50
C TYR A 564 -17.61 -13.07 -11.86
N ILE A 565 -16.99 -12.13 -12.56
CA ILE A 565 -15.97 -11.24 -12.01
C ILE A 565 -16.53 -9.82 -11.99
N LEU A 566 -16.63 -9.23 -10.80
CA LEU A 566 -16.99 -7.82 -10.64
C LEU A 566 -15.73 -7.01 -10.36
N ILE A 567 -15.45 -6.03 -11.21
CA ILE A 567 -14.36 -5.07 -11.03
C ILE A 567 -14.95 -3.70 -10.72
N SER A 568 -14.52 -3.08 -9.64
CA SER A 568 -14.87 -1.70 -9.26
C SER A 568 -13.61 -0.81 -9.21
N PRO A 569 -13.71 0.50 -9.46
CA PRO A 569 -14.94 1.26 -9.75
C PRO A 569 -15.51 0.98 -11.15
N THR A 570 -16.82 1.19 -11.27
CA THR A 570 -17.63 0.97 -12.47
C THR A 570 -17.63 2.15 -13.43
N ASP A 571 -17.35 3.34 -12.90
CA ASP A 571 -17.14 4.55 -13.68
C ASP A 571 -15.86 4.47 -14.54
N LYS A 572 -15.79 5.32 -15.58
CA LYS A 572 -14.59 5.41 -16.41
C LYS A 572 -13.44 6.03 -15.59
N ILE A 573 -12.39 5.22 -15.39
CA ILE A 573 -11.17 5.62 -14.64
C ILE A 573 -9.94 5.84 -15.52
N THR A 574 -10.05 5.49 -16.80
CA THR A 574 -8.95 5.57 -17.76
C THR A 574 -8.87 6.94 -18.44
N GLN A 575 -7.66 7.34 -18.83
CA GLN A 575 -7.42 8.59 -19.55
C GLN A 575 -7.68 8.44 -21.04
N GLY A 576 -8.50 9.32 -21.61
CA GLY A 576 -8.79 9.33 -23.05
C GLY A 576 -9.36 8.00 -23.52
N ASP A 577 -8.79 7.41 -24.56
CA ASP A 577 -9.19 6.11 -25.12
C ASP A 577 -8.35 4.93 -24.62
N LYS A 578 -7.50 5.15 -23.60
CA LYS A 578 -6.67 4.07 -23.02
C LYS A 578 -7.54 3.02 -22.35
N LYS A 579 -7.05 1.79 -22.37
CA LYS A 579 -7.71 0.62 -21.75
C LYS A 579 -6.73 -0.14 -20.88
N PHE A 580 -7.27 -0.94 -19.97
CA PHE A 580 -6.54 -1.97 -19.26
C PHE A 580 -7.01 -3.35 -19.69
N LYS A 581 -6.13 -4.34 -19.55
CA LYS A 581 -6.38 -5.72 -19.98
C LYS A 581 -6.89 -6.55 -18.81
N VAL A 582 -7.87 -7.39 -19.07
CA VAL A 582 -8.41 -8.37 -18.13
C VAL A 582 -8.23 -9.75 -18.75
N ASN A 583 -7.54 -10.62 -18.04
CA ASN A 583 -7.48 -12.06 -18.31
C ASN A 583 -8.39 -12.74 -17.30
N MET A 584 -9.44 -13.40 -17.77
CA MET A 584 -10.42 -14.09 -16.92
C MET A 584 -10.36 -15.59 -17.20
N LYS A 585 -10.36 -16.40 -16.15
CA LYS A 585 -10.36 -17.87 -16.27
C LYS A 585 -11.68 -18.35 -16.87
N VAL A 586 -11.60 -19.33 -17.76
CA VAL A 586 -12.73 -20.02 -18.38
C VAL A 586 -12.67 -21.50 -18.00
N ASN A 587 -13.82 -22.07 -17.69
CA ASN A 587 -13.97 -23.46 -17.28
C ASN A 587 -13.42 -24.40 -18.35
N SER A 588 -12.64 -25.39 -17.93
CA SER A 588 -12.08 -26.41 -18.82
C SER A 588 -13.16 -27.25 -19.48
N GLY A 589 -12.94 -27.70 -20.72
CA GLY A 589 -13.88 -28.56 -21.46
C GLY A 589 -15.07 -27.82 -22.10
N VAL A 590 -15.16 -26.50 -21.91
CA VAL A 590 -16.20 -25.67 -22.53
C VAL A 590 -15.70 -25.09 -23.86
N SER A 591 -16.51 -25.17 -24.90
CA SER A 591 -16.20 -24.65 -26.24
C SER A 591 -17.26 -23.65 -26.70
N ASN A 592 -16.93 -22.85 -27.73
CA ASN A 592 -17.78 -21.79 -28.26
C ASN A 592 -18.23 -20.79 -27.17
N VAL A 593 -17.26 -20.17 -26.50
CA VAL A 593 -17.47 -19.26 -25.38
C VAL A 593 -17.43 -17.81 -25.87
N ALA A 594 -18.28 -16.96 -25.30
CA ALA A 594 -18.23 -15.52 -25.44
C ALA A 594 -18.20 -14.85 -24.05
N ILE A 595 -17.54 -13.70 -23.98
CA ILE A 595 -17.50 -12.89 -22.76
C ILE A 595 -18.55 -11.80 -22.87
N TYR A 596 -19.39 -11.70 -21.85
CA TYR A 596 -20.39 -10.66 -21.73
C TYR A 596 -20.08 -9.76 -20.55
N HIS A 597 -20.38 -8.47 -20.69
CA HIS A 597 -20.29 -7.51 -19.61
C HIS A 597 -21.62 -6.77 -19.46
N ALA A 598 -22.00 -6.48 -18.21
CA ALA A 598 -23.19 -5.71 -17.92
C ALA A 598 -22.90 -4.20 -17.89
N ASN A 599 -23.91 -3.37 -18.17
CA ASN A 599 -23.86 -1.94 -17.86
C ASN A 599 -23.56 -1.78 -16.37
N PRO A 600 -22.50 -1.05 -16.00
CA PRO A 600 -21.96 -1.16 -14.67
C PRO A 600 -22.74 -0.32 -13.63
N ASP A 601 -23.70 0.51 -14.06
CA ASP A 601 -24.58 1.30 -13.19
C ASP A 601 -25.86 0.55 -12.80
N SER A 602 -26.46 -0.17 -13.75
CA SER A 602 -27.75 -0.85 -13.57
C SER A 602 -27.68 -2.37 -13.59
N PHE A 603 -26.63 -2.95 -14.17
CA PHE A 603 -26.51 -4.36 -14.56
C PHE A 603 -27.66 -4.91 -15.42
N THR A 604 -28.51 -4.04 -15.99
CA THR A 604 -29.73 -4.45 -16.72
C THR A 604 -29.50 -4.76 -18.19
N SER A 605 -28.41 -4.25 -18.79
CA SER A 605 -28.08 -4.51 -20.19
C SER A 605 -26.74 -5.21 -20.32
N TRP A 606 -26.66 -6.17 -21.22
CA TRP A 606 -25.47 -6.99 -21.48
C TRP A 606 -24.92 -6.73 -22.87
N SER A 607 -23.61 -6.68 -22.99
CA SER A 607 -22.90 -6.51 -24.26
C SER A 607 -21.79 -7.55 -24.40
N LYS A 608 -21.66 -8.11 -25.61
CA LYS A 608 -20.59 -9.05 -25.95
C LYS A 608 -19.28 -8.29 -26.13
N LEU A 609 -18.22 -8.74 -25.46
CA LEU A 609 -16.87 -8.21 -25.62
C LEU A 609 -16.13 -8.92 -26.75
N ASN A 610 -15.27 -8.17 -27.43
CA ASN A 610 -14.25 -8.77 -28.29
C ASN A 610 -13.13 -9.32 -27.39
N ALA A 611 -13.12 -10.64 -27.22
CA ALA A 611 -12.19 -11.34 -26.33
C ALA A 611 -11.45 -12.44 -27.10
N GLU A 612 -10.15 -12.56 -26.84
CA GLU A 612 -9.32 -13.65 -27.33
C GLU A 612 -9.35 -14.79 -26.29
N ILE A 613 -9.81 -15.98 -26.69
CA ILE A 613 -9.92 -17.13 -25.79
C ILE A 613 -8.88 -18.16 -26.19
N SER A 614 -7.94 -18.44 -25.29
CA SER A 614 -6.90 -19.45 -25.52
C SER A 614 -6.43 -20.05 -24.19
N GLY A 615 -6.13 -21.35 -24.17
CA GLY A 615 -5.56 -22.01 -22.98
C GLY A 615 -6.42 -21.92 -21.71
N GLY A 616 -7.75 -21.85 -21.84
CA GLY A 616 -8.66 -21.70 -20.68
C GLY A 616 -8.72 -20.28 -20.10
N VAL A 617 -8.23 -19.27 -20.84
CA VAL A 617 -8.26 -17.87 -20.42
C VAL A 617 -8.88 -17.02 -21.52
N ALA A 618 -9.79 -16.13 -21.13
CA ALA A 618 -10.34 -15.10 -21.99
C ALA A 618 -9.66 -13.76 -21.70
N SER A 619 -9.07 -13.16 -22.74
CA SER A 619 -8.31 -11.91 -22.69
C SER A 619 -9.07 -10.82 -23.43
N PHE A 620 -9.40 -9.72 -22.73
CA PHE A 620 -10.11 -8.57 -23.31
C PHE A 620 -9.64 -7.25 -22.71
N GLN A 621 -10.02 -6.13 -23.32
CA GLN A 621 -9.63 -4.78 -22.89
C GLN A 621 -10.85 -3.91 -22.57
N VAL A 622 -10.78 -3.19 -21.45
CA VAL A 622 -11.86 -2.32 -20.95
C VAL A 622 -11.31 -0.99 -20.46
N ASP A 623 -12.18 0.03 -20.39
CA ASP A 623 -11.86 1.38 -19.95
C ASP A 623 -12.41 1.71 -18.55
N ARG A 624 -13.12 0.76 -17.95
CA ARG A 624 -13.83 0.84 -16.66
C ARG A 624 -14.06 -0.55 -16.08
N GLY A 625 -14.41 -0.61 -14.79
CA GLY A 625 -14.88 -1.84 -14.16
C GLY A 625 -16.30 -2.21 -14.61
N GLY A 626 -16.80 -3.34 -14.10
CA GLY A 626 -18.09 -3.88 -14.47
C GLY A 626 -18.23 -5.33 -14.03
N LEU A 627 -19.41 -5.90 -14.29
CA LEU A 627 -19.67 -7.32 -14.06
C LEU A 627 -19.40 -8.08 -15.36
N PHE A 628 -18.47 -9.04 -15.32
CA PHE A 628 -18.03 -9.84 -16.46
C PHE A 628 -18.35 -11.31 -16.23
N VAL A 629 -18.74 -12.03 -17.29
CA VAL A 629 -18.97 -13.48 -17.24
C VAL A 629 -18.75 -14.12 -18.60
N ALA A 630 -18.19 -15.33 -18.61
CA ALA A 630 -18.08 -16.16 -19.79
C ALA A 630 -19.32 -17.06 -19.91
N ARG A 631 -19.93 -17.10 -21.09
CA ARG A 631 -21.04 -18.01 -21.38
C ARG A 631 -20.87 -18.72 -22.71
N THR A 632 -21.44 -19.91 -22.83
CA THR A 632 -21.50 -20.64 -24.10
C THR A 632 -22.43 -19.95 -25.08
N GLU A 633 -22.07 -19.96 -26.34
CA GLU A 633 -22.95 -19.59 -27.45
C GLU A 633 -23.48 -20.87 -28.12
N THR A 634 -24.76 -20.88 -28.47
CA THR A 634 -25.31 -21.92 -29.32
C THR A 634 -24.88 -21.63 -30.76
N SER A 635 -24.32 -22.64 -31.44
CA SER A 635 -23.95 -22.50 -32.85
C SER A 635 -25.21 -22.33 -33.70
N VAL A 636 -25.48 -21.08 -34.11
CA VAL A 636 -26.64 -20.71 -34.93
C VAL A 636 -26.70 -21.58 -36.20
N GLY A 637 -25.55 -21.95 -36.77
CA GLY A 637 -25.48 -22.82 -37.95
C GLY A 637 -26.01 -24.23 -37.71
N LEU A 638 -25.81 -24.79 -36.52
CA LEU A 638 -26.28 -26.13 -36.17
C LEU A 638 -27.80 -26.13 -35.91
N VAL A 639 -28.32 -25.09 -35.25
CA VAL A 639 -29.77 -24.90 -35.04
C VAL A 639 -30.48 -24.68 -36.37
N VAL A 640 -29.98 -23.79 -37.23
CA VAL A 640 -30.55 -23.55 -38.57
C VAL A 640 -30.47 -24.82 -39.42
N GLY A 641 -29.36 -25.56 -39.36
CA GLY A 641 -29.21 -26.83 -40.07
C GLY A 641 -30.22 -27.90 -39.65
N VAL A 642 -30.44 -28.07 -38.34
CA VAL A 642 -31.44 -29.01 -37.79
C VAL A 642 -32.85 -28.57 -38.14
N VAL A 643 -33.19 -27.29 -38.01
CA VAL A 643 -34.52 -26.76 -38.36
C VAL A 643 -34.79 -26.93 -39.86
N MET A 644 -33.82 -26.61 -40.72
CA MET A 644 -33.94 -26.83 -42.17
C MET A 644 -34.14 -28.32 -42.51
N LEU A 645 -33.41 -29.22 -41.85
CA LEU A 645 -33.56 -30.66 -42.05
C LEU A 645 -34.96 -31.15 -41.66
N VAL A 646 -35.49 -30.68 -40.53
CA VAL A 646 -36.85 -31.01 -40.07
C VAL A 646 -37.91 -30.47 -41.04
N VAL A 647 -37.76 -29.22 -41.51
CA VAL A 647 -38.68 -28.63 -42.50
C VAL A 647 -38.66 -29.41 -43.81
N ILE A 648 -37.47 -29.79 -44.31
CA ILE A 648 -37.33 -30.63 -45.52
C ILE A 648 -38.02 -31.98 -45.33
N LEU A 649 -37.82 -32.65 -44.19
CA LEU A 649 -38.47 -33.92 -43.88
C LEU A 649 -40.00 -33.79 -43.85
N VAL A 650 -40.54 -32.73 -43.25
CA VAL A 650 -41.99 -32.48 -43.21
C VAL A 650 -42.54 -32.24 -44.62
N VAL A 651 -41.84 -31.46 -45.46
CA VAL A 651 -42.24 -31.24 -46.86
C VAL A 651 -42.20 -32.53 -47.67
N ILE A 652 -41.19 -33.38 -47.48
CA ILE A 652 -41.10 -34.69 -48.14
C ILE A 652 -42.25 -35.59 -47.70
N VAL A 653 -42.58 -35.65 -46.40
CA VAL A 653 -43.69 -36.47 -45.90
C VAL A 653 -45.02 -35.98 -46.45
N ILE A 654 -45.30 -34.68 -46.37
CA ILE A 654 -46.54 -34.08 -46.90
C ILE A 654 -46.62 -34.27 -48.42
N GLY A 655 -45.54 -34.00 -49.14
CA GLY A 655 -45.45 -34.18 -50.58
C GLY A 655 -45.65 -35.65 -51.00
N SER A 656 -45.08 -36.58 -50.25
CA SER A 656 -45.28 -38.03 -50.46
C SER A 656 -46.73 -38.43 -50.21
N VAL A 657 -47.34 -37.96 -49.12
CA VAL A 657 -48.75 -38.22 -48.81
C VAL A 657 -49.66 -37.68 -49.92
N VAL A 658 -49.43 -36.46 -50.40
CA VAL A 658 -50.21 -35.85 -51.50
C VAL A 658 -49.99 -36.60 -52.82
N TYR A 659 -48.76 -36.96 -53.15
CA TYR A 659 -48.40 -37.68 -54.36
C TYR A 659 -49.04 -39.08 -54.40
N PHE A 660 -48.93 -39.86 -53.31
CA PHE A 660 -49.54 -41.19 -53.23
C PHE A 660 -51.06 -41.15 -53.14
N ARG A 661 -51.65 -40.04 -52.68
CA ARG A 661 -53.10 -39.83 -52.71
C ARG A 661 -53.63 -39.52 -54.11
N LYS A 662 -52.83 -38.91 -54.99
CA LYS A 662 -53.15 -38.69 -56.42
C LYS A 662 -52.80 -39.87 -57.33
N HIS A 663 -51.85 -40.72 -56.92
CA HIS A 663 -51.38 -41.89 -57.69
C HIS A 663 -51.42 -43.18 -56.85
N PRO A 664 -52.61 -43.72 -56.56
CA PRO A 664 -52.77 -44.91 -55.72
C PRO A 664 -52.13 -46.19 -56.32
N ASP A 665 -52.03 -46.28 -57.64
CA ASP A 665 -51.37 -47.37 -58.38
C ASP A 665 -49.86 -47.48 -58.08
N LYS A 666 -49.20 -46.35 -57.82
CA LYS A 666 -47.78 -46.28 -57.44
C LYS A 666 -47.56 -46.70 -55.99
N TRP A 667 -48.50 -46.41 -55.10
CA TRP A 667 -48.45 -46.83 -53.69
C TRP A 667 -48.56 -48.36 -53.54
N ASP A 668 -49.38 -49.01 -54.38
CA ASP A 668 -49.49 -50.47 -54.40
C ASP A 668 -48.21 -51.17 -54.89
N LYS A 669 -47.46 -50.55 -55.80
CA LYS A 669 -46.10 -51.00 -56.17
C LYS A 669 -45.13 -50.89 -55.00
N VAL A 670 -45.15 -49.79 -54.24
CA VAL A 670 -44.30 -49.60 -53.05
C VAL A 670 -44.66 -50.61 -51.95
N LYS A 671 -45.95 -50.88 -51.71
CA LYS A 671 -46.40 -51.93 -50.78
C LYS A 671 -45.94 -53.33 -51.19
N LYS A 672 -46.03 -53.67 -52.48
CA LYS A 672 -45.54 -54.96 -53.00
C LYS A 672 -44.02 -55.11 -52.81
N SER A 673 -43.24 -54.07 -53.11
CA SER A 673 -41.79 -54.09 -52.89
C SER A 673 -41.40 -54.13 -51.40
N ALA A 674 -42.14 -53.44 -50.53
CA ALA A 674 -41.94 -53.49 -49.08
C ALA A 674 -42.30 -54.87 -48.48
N ALA A 675 -43.32 -55.54 -49.02
CA ALA A 675 -43.66 -56.91 -48.65
C ALA A 675 -42.56 -57.91 -49.05
N VAL A 676 -41.94 -57.72 -50.22
CA VAL A 676 -40.78 -58.52 -50.68
C VAL A 676 -39.54 -58.26 -49.81
N ALA A 677 -39.28 -57.01 -49.44
CA ALA A 677 -38.17 -56.65 -48.54
C ALA A 677 -38.36 -57.22 -47.12
N ARG A 678 -39.61 -57.24 -46.61
CA ARG A 678 -39.96 -57.85 -45.32
C ARG A 678 -39.82 -59.38 -45.33
N TYR A 679 -40.12 -60.02 -46.47
CA TYR A 679 -39.85 -61.45 -46.69
C TYR A 679 -38.34 -61.75 -46.78
N SER A 680 -37.55 -60.82 -47.32
CA SER A 680 -36.09 -60.94 -47.42
C SER A 680 -35.36 -60.74 -46.09
N THR A 681 -35.93 -59.98 -45.14
CA THR A 681 -35.33 -59.79 -43.79
C THR A 681 -35.82 -60.82 -42.78
N GLN A 682 -36.97 -61.47 -42.99
CA GLN A 682 -37.41 -62.60 -42.16
C GLN A 682 -36.70 -63.93 -42.47
N ASN A 683 -36.01 -64.06 -43.61
CA ASN A 683 -35.17 -65.22 -43.96
C ASN A 683 -33.67 -65.01 -43.64
N LYS A 684 -33.33 -63.95 -42.89
CA LYS A 684 -31.98 -63.72 -42.34
C LYS A 684 -32.09 -63.38 -40.85
N VAL A 685 -32.58 -64.34 -40.06
CA VAL A 685 -32.28 -64.52 -38.63
C VAL A 685 -32.06 -66.00 -38.40
#